data_AF-A0A9W9SR58-F1
#
_entry.id   AF-A0A9W9SR58-F1
#
_cell.length_a   1.000
_cell.length_b   1.000
_cell.length_c   1.000
_cell.angle_alpha   90.00
_cell.angle_beta   90.00
_cell.angle_gamma   90.00
#
_symmetry.space_group_name_H-M   'P 1'
#
loop_
_entity.id
_entity.type
_entity.pdbx_description
1 polymer ?
#
loop_
_entity_poly.entity_id
_entity_poly.type
_entity_poly.pdbx_seq_one_letter_code
_entity_poly.pdbx_strand_id
1 'polypeptide(L)'
;MDTVDSGSTSEVEDQSKTWGSDARTLVPQGADDASSAHPHSDCGIGHRVLASRSVLALVIDEECVFAGLQGGDIVAWSLDTYELILSVHAHEESVLGLYLSDDGNLLFSSGGDSVVNVWSTRTFERLYSIYSHHDVGDIFSVVYSSSNQTLYCGAQNTSIQWCNLSEEGSLNQTSAAHPSKRTHRFFDSRGPDGTRAPRPSDGANAVSEGGRVLTFKRDHHKLFAHHGYVYSMLLVKGLIESAPSEEALLTGAGDGVVKLWRLGQEPGSAPTQIAKLQNSDSVLSIAVEGSLLYCGLAGGALNIWNLDSQQLVKRIARHTGDLWAVHVIQGVAICGDSTGTVKKFNSRFEEVGGWTAHEGTMLASAVGRVKDRQIYATGGNDNSVGIWDLTEFFLAQEELPPISNDEMVNSLAKFVSFKTISASPKFTGECNQGAAFLRRHCNYLGAKTKLLTTGEDTNPIVFARFNATSTEKVDKTILFYGHYDVVGADTNRPKWKSDPYQLTSINGFLYGRGVSDNKGPILASLYAAADLARTKSLRCNVVFLIEGEEESGSQGFHETVREHKDQIGPVDWILLANSYWLDDYNPCLTYGLRGVVHANLVVTSDHPDLHSGIDGSALLDEPVKDLSILVSTLVGRKGKINLPGFHDPVRPLTEAEQKRFEAIADVLLPQHPEIPDSQALIKSLMYRWREPSLTLHSMEVPGSKSGTTTIARRAKASLSIRIVPDQQADEVAANLTAFAQEQFDLLDSQNELTVEITGKSDAWLGDPDNEIFATLSEAITAAWTPDQQTSKHQYPVPKLAPGRATPTPKPTGPASQLLRKDSSDSLASHVDRVITSTTTSSGKAAARKRSTQGTAPVPTSNTLAKSASTPSVESTSLPIRAKADSETESDLSSPSPSASAQETSAPSASATTTVKPIFIREGGSIPTIRFLEKEFSAPAANLPCGQASDNAHLDNERMRVENLYKSREIFRYVFAHLVDKT
;
A
#
# COMPACT_ATOMS: atom_id res chain seq x y z
N MET A 1 -20.31 -9.68 62.86
CA MET A 1 -19.77 -10.77 63.72
C MET A 1 -18.44 -11.15 63.12
N ASP A 2 -17.40 -11.07 63.94
CA ASP A 2 -16.09 -11.75 63.87
C ASP A 2 -15.26 -11.51 62.58
N THR A 3 -14.24 -10.64 62.56
CA THR A 3 -12.83 -10.82 63.04
C THR A 3 -12.08 -11.93 62.27
N VAL A 4 -10.82 -11.78 61.80
CA VAL A 4 -9.55 -11.41 62.50
C VAL A 4 -8.45 -10.99 61.47
N ASP A 5 -7.53 -10.08 61.87
CA ASP A 5 -6.11 -9.77 61.48
C ASP A 5 -5.50 -10.14 60.09
N SER A 6 -4.43 -9.53 59.55
CA SER A 6 -3.34 -8.60 60.00
C SER A 6 -2.84 -7.79 58.75
N GLY A 7 -2.06 -6.68 58.75
CA GLY A 7 -0.99 -6.16 59.63
C GLY A 7 0.40 -6.71 59.22
N SER A 8 1.49 -5.98 58.94
CA SER A 8 1.77 -4.54 58.76
C SER A 8 3.23 -4.32 58.24
N THR A 9 3.46 -3.26 57.43
CA THR A 9 4.71 -2.45 57.26
C THR A 9 6.13 -2.96 57.64
N SER A 10 7.08 -2.86 56.70
CA SER A 10 8.53 -2.52 56.83
C SER A 10 9.20 -2.70 55.45
N GLU A 11 10.32 -2.07 55.05
CA GLU A 11 11.19 -1.05 55.67
C GLU A 11 11.93 -0.23 54.58
N VAL A 12 12.62 0.84 54.99
CA VAL A 12 13.50 1.67 54.15
C VAL A 12 14.95 1.33 54.46
N GLU A 13 15.82 1.19 53.44
CA GLU A 13 17.27 1.29 53.65
C GLU A 13 17.86 2.48 52.87
N ASP A 14 18.65 3.27 53.60
CA ASP A 14 19.39 4.46 53.17
C ASP A 14 20.88 4.12 53.19
N GLN A 15 21.61 4.47 52.13
CA GLN A 15 23.07 4.54 52.15
C GLN A 15 23.59 5.80 51.46
N SER A 16 23.62 6.89 52.23
CA SER A 16 24.43 8.05 51.93
C SER A 16 25.95 7.76 52.05
N LYS A 17 26.74 8.33 51.12
CA LYS A 17 28.18 8.56 51.33
C LYS A 17 28.65 9.82 50.58
N THR A 18 29.55 10.55 51.21
CA THR A 18 29.83 11.96 50.93
C THR A 18 31.16 12.18 50.20
N TRP A 19 31.15 13.20 49.34
CA TRP A 19 32.23 14.16 49.01
C TRP A 19 33.64 13.63 48.70
N GLY A 20 34.07 13.89 47.46
CA GLY A 20 35.47 13.87 47.05
C GLY A 20 35.69 14.84 45.89
N SER A 21 36.23 16.02 46.17
CA SER A 21 36.69 16.97 45.16
C SER A 21 38.04 16.52 44.62
N ASP A 22 38.20 16.37 43.30
CA ASP A 22 39.52 16.48 42.68
C ASP A 22 39.41 16.85 41.19
N ALA A 23 40.10 17.92 40.81
CA ALA A 23 40.18 18.36 39.42
C ALA A 23 41.33 17.64 38.71
N ARG A 24 41.02 16.78 37.74
CA ARG A 24 42.02 16.29 36.78
C ARG A 24 41.52 16.38 35.35
N THR A 25 42.13 17.30 34.64
CA THR A 25 42.13 17.44 33.19
C THR A 25 42.51 16.10 32.54
N LEU A 26 41.59 15.49 31.80
CA LEU A 26 41.87 14.37 30.91
C LEU A 26 41.39 14.74 29.52
N VAL A 27 42.36 15.07 28.66
CA VAL A 27 42.17 15.22 27.22
C VAL A 27 42.25 13.83 26.60
N PRO A 28 41.19 13.33 25.92
CA PRO A 28 41.33 12.24 24.97
C PRO A 28 41.87 12.81 23.66
N GLN A 29 43.03 12.32 23.23
CA GLN A 29 43.55 12.61 21.89
C GLN A 29 42.65 11.99 20.82
N GLY A 30 42.68 12.57 19.62
CA GLY A 30 41.79 12.17 18.53
C GLY A 30 41.96 10.71 18.10
N ALA A 31 40.83 10.12 17.71
CA ALA A 31 40.76 8.95 16.84
C ALA A 31 40.03 9.40 15.58
N ASP A 32 40.73 9.39 14.44
CA ASP A 32 40.12 9.60 13.13
C ASP A 32 39.23 8.40 12.80
N ASP A 33 37.91 8.58 12.84
CA ASP A 33 36.95 7.64 12.25
C ASP A 33 36.20 8.34 11.11
N ALA A 34 36.58 7.97 9.88
CA ALA A 34 36.04 8.51 8.65
C ALA A 34 34.63 7.96 8.38
N SER A 35 33.65 8.43 9.14
CA SER A 35 32.23 8.20 8.85
C SER A 35 31.76 9.08 7.68
N SER A 36 30.91 8.50 6.83
CA SER A 36 30.40 9.14 5.61
C SER A 36 29.65 10.43 5.90
N ALA A 37 30.25 11.57 5.53
CA ALA A 37 29.58 12.86 5.57
C ALA A 37 28.46 12.90 4.52
N HIS A 38 27.21 12.78 4.97
CA HIS A 38 26.09 13.34 4.24
C HIS A 38 26.27 14.88 4.24
N PRO A 39 26.00 15.58 3.12
CA PRO A 39 26.06 17.03 3.11
C PRO A 39 24.96 17.57 4.01
N HIS A 40 25.33 18.04 5.20
CA HIS A 40 24.44 18.77 6.07
C HIS A 40 24.01 20.04 5.35
N SER A 41 22.75 20.07 4.90
CA SER A 41 22.08 21.27 4.44
C SER A 41 21.78 22.14 5.67
N ASP A 42 22.80 22.89 6.08
CA ASP A 42 22.66 24.01 7.00
C ASP A 42 21.72 25.02 6.33
N CYS A 43 20.49 25.10 6.83
CA CYS A 43 19.67 26.26 6.56
C CYS A 43 20.27 27.42 7.36
N GLY A 44 21.12 28.19 6.68
CA GLY A 44 21.75 29.38 7.26
C GLY A 44 20.70 30.27 7.91
N ILE A 45 21.09 30.92 9.02
CA ILE A 45 20.21 31.87 9.71
C ILE A 45 19.76 32.92 8.70
N GLY A 46 18.45 33.01 8.45
CA GLY A 46 17.88 34.03 7.59
C GLY A 46 18.13 35.41 8.19
N HIS A 47 17.55 35.63 9.38
CA HIS A 47 17.79 36.80 10.21
C HIS A 47 17.69 36.45 11.71
N ARG A 48 18.23 37.30 12.59
CA ARG A 48 18.01 37.26 14.04
C ARG A 48 17.68 38.66 14.54
N VAL A 49 16.62 38.80 15.32
CA VAL A 49 16.24 40.05 16.00
C VAL A 49 16.36 39.87 17.52
N LEU A 50 16.55 40.98 18.24
CA LEU A 50 16.74 40.99 19.69
C LEU A 50 15.49 41.54 20.39
N ALA A 51 14.98 40.77 21.34
CA ALA A 51 13.93 41.16 22.27
C ALA A 51 14.53 41.85 23.51
N SER A 52 13.69 42.54 24.28
CA SER A 52 14.10 43.13 25.55
C SER A 52 14.28 42.09 26.67
N ARG A 53 13.64 40.92 26.54
CA ARG A 53 13.51 39.84 27.53
C ARG A 53 13.26 38.48 26.85
N SER A 54 13.23 37.40 27.63
CA SER A 54 12.96 36.04 27.16
C SER A 54 11.68 35.97 26.33
N VAL A 55 11.74 35.28 25.18
CA VAL A 55 10.61 35.07 24.28
C VAL A 55 9.93 33.76 24.66
N LEU A 56 8.64 33.82 25.02
CA LEU A 56 7.89 32.69 25.58
C LEU A 56 6.78 32.19 24.65
N ALA A 57 6.27 33.04 23.76
CA ALA A 57 5.28 32.70 22.75
C ALA A 57 5.60 33.40 21.43
N LEU A 58 5.27 32.76 20.31
CA LEU A 58 5.46 33.30 18.96
C LEU A 58 4.24 32.99 18.09
N VAL A 59 3.89 33.90 17.17
CA VAL A 59 3.02 33.62 16.03
C VAL A 59 3.43 34.48 14.84
N ILE A 60 3.24 33.96 13.62
CA ILE A 60 3.60 34.64 12.36
C ILE A 60 2.30 34.95 11.60
N ASP A 61 2.22 36.18 11.09
CA ASP A 61 1.19 36.68 10.19
C ASP A 61 1.78 36.95 8.79
N GLU A 62 0.98 37.39 7.82
CA GLU A 62 1.43 37.63 6.44
C GLU A 62 2.53 38.68 6.29
N GLU A 63 2.66 39.62 7.24
CA GLU A 63 3.62 40.74 7.18
C GLU A 63 4.67 40.76 8.32
N CYS A 64 4.40 40.11 9.46
CA CYS A 64 5.19 40.28 10.68
C CYS A 64 5.19 39.05 11.60
N VAL A 65 6.17 39.02 12.52
CA VAL A 65 6.26 38.03 13.60
C VAL A 65 5.99 38.69 14.94
N PHE A 66 5.03 38.15 15.69
CA PHE A 66 4.67 38.56 17.04
C PHE A 66 5.39 37.70 18.07
N ALA A 67 5.96 38.33 19.10
CA ALA A 67 6.55 37.64 20.24
C ALA A 67 5.92 38.11 21.56
N GLY A 68 5.50 37.15 22.37
CA GLY A 68 5.10 37.35 23.76
C GLY A 68 6.32 37.23 24.66
N LEU A 69 6.59 38.27 25.46
CA LEU A 69 7.78 38.36 26.29
C LEU A 69 7.50 38.08 27.77
N GLN A 70 8.56 37.67 28.47
CA GLN A 70 8.58 37.56 29.92
C GLN A 70 8.28 38.92 30.58
N GLY A 71 7.26 38.97 31.44
CA GLY A 71 6.78 40.20 32.07
C GLY A 71 5.91 41.12 31.19
N GLY A 72 5.21 40.57 30.20
CA GLY A 72 3.91 41.11 29.76
C GLY A 72 3.87 41.92 28.49
N ASP A 73 5.02 42.16 27.85
CA ASP A 73 5.08 42.88 26.58
C ASP A 73 4.79 41.95 25.40
N ILE A 74 4.03 42.45 24.41
CA ILE A 74 3.94 41.89 23.06
C ILE A 74 4.72 42.83 22.14
N VAL A 75 5.64 42.27 21.37
CA VAL A 75 6.45 42.99 20.37
C VAL A 75 6.26 42.37 18.99
N ALA A 76 6.39 43.16 17.94
CA ALA A 76 6.27 42.68 16.56
C ALA A 76 7.37 43.26 15.65
N TRP A 77 7.97 42.40 14.81
CA TRP A 77 8.95 42.79 13.79
C TRP A 77 8.44 42.52 12.38
N SER A 78 8.75 43.42 11.45
CA SER A 78 8.48 43.21 10.02
C SER A 78 9.24 41.99 9.50
N LEU A 79 8.60 41.15 8.68
CA LEU A 79 9.28 40.05 7.98
C LEU A 79 9.87 40.49 6.62
N ASP A 80 9.62 41.74 6.21
CA ASP A 80 10.27 42.40 5.06
C ASP A 80 11.50 43.24 5.48
N THR A 81 11.46 43.98 6.60
CA THR A 81 12.57 44.85 7.03
C THR A 81 13.31 44.39 8.29
N TYR A 82 12.73 43.49 9.09
CA TYR A 82 13.22 43.06 10.42
C TYR A 82 13.32 44.18 11.47
N GLU A 83 12.72 45.35 11.19
CA GLU A 83 12.58 46.44 12.14
C GLU A 83 11.40 46.19 13.10
N LEU A 84 11.53 46.72 14.33
CA LEU A 84 10.48 46.65 15.35
C LEU A 84 9.33 47.60 14.97
N ILE A 85 8.16 47.04 14.67
CA ILE A 85 6.94 47.79 14.33
C ILE A 85 6.16 48.17 15.59
N LEU A 86 6.07 47.24 16.54
CA LEU A 86 5.16 47.31 17.69
C LEU A 86 5.85 46.92 18.99
N SER A 87 5.50 47.61 20.07
CA SER A 87 5.76 47.20 21.45
C SER A 87 4.61 47.67 22.34
N VAL A 88 3.83 46.74 22.90
CA VAL A 88 2.64 47.01 23.73
C VAL A 88 2.73 46.22 25.03
N HIS A 89 2.49 46.88 26.17
CA HIS A 89 2.35 46.22 27.46
C HIS A 89 0.95 45.60 27.58
N ALA A 90 0.89 44.28 27.40
CA ALA A 90 -0.34 43.53 27.15
C ALA A 90 -0.90 42.82 28.39
N HIS A 91 -0.04 42.40 29.31
CA HIS A 91 -0.37 41.61 30.50
C HIS A 91 0.39 42.13 31.74
N GLU A 92 -0.17 41.93 32.94
CA GLU A 92 0.53 42.29 34.21
C GLU A 92 1.72 41.36 34.48
N GLU A 93 1.66 40.11 33.99
CA GLU A 93 2.72 39.11 34.05
C GLU A 93 3.11 38.62 32.64
N SER A 94 4.01 37.64 32.56
CA SER A 94 4.50 37.06 31.30
C SER A 94 3.40 36.65 30.32
N VAL A 95 3.59 36.94 29.04
CA VAL A 95 2.76 36.39 27.94
C VAL A 95 3.21 34.96 27.68
N LEU A 96 2.31 33.99 27.87
CA LEU A 96 2.62 32.56 27.82
C LEU A 96 2.11 31.87 26.55
N GLY A 97 1.09 32.44 25.90
CA GLY A 97 0.53 31.92 24.66
C GLY A 97 0.12 33.04 23.70
N LEU A 98 0.31 32.80 22.41
CA LEU A 98 -0.20 33.63 21.31
C LEU A 98 -0.92 32.75 20.30
N TYR A 99 -2.02 33.25 19.73
CA TYR A 99 -2.77 32.58 18.67
C TYR A 99 -3.34 33.61 17.70
N LEU A 100 -3.32 33.33 16.40
CA LEU A 100 -3.85 34.18 15.34
C LEU A 100 -5.11 33.53 14.77
N SER A 101 -6.16 34.30 14.47
CA SER A 101 -7.36 33.78 13.80
C SER A 101 -7.07 33.34 12.36
N ASP A 102 -7.87 32.40 11.83
CA ASP A 102 -7.80 31.90 10.43
C ASP A 102 -7.78 33.00 9.36
N ASP A 103 -8.29 34.20 9.68
CA ASP A 103 -8.39 35.36 8.79
C ASP A 103 -7.34 36.47 9.05
N GLY A 104 -6.40 36.23 9.97
CA GLY A 104 -5.33 37.15 10.35
C GLY A 104 -5.78 38.41 11.10
N ASN A 105 -7.08 38.64 11.32
CA ASN A 105 -7.58 39.92 11.85
C ASN A 105 -7.55 40.04 13.39
N LEU A 106 -7.45 38.92 14.10
CA LEU A 106 -7.48 38.86 15.57
C LEU A 106 -6.23 38.14 16.11
N LEU A 107 -5.51 38.83 16.99
CA LEU A 107 -4.44 38.24 17.80
C LEU A 107 -4.98 37.97 19.22
N PHE A 108 -4.78 36.77 19.71
CA PHE A 108 -5.13 36.34 21.06
C PHE A 108 -3.84 36.19 21.87
N SER A 109 -3.83 36.71 23.10
CA SER A 109 -2.71 36.55 24.03
C SER A 109 -3.18 36.04 25.38
N SER A 110 -2.48 35.06 25.95
CA SER A 110 -2.74 34.53 27.29
C SER A 110 -1.53 34.77 28.21
N GLY A 111 -1.79 35.12 29.47
CA GLY A 111 -0.76 35.49 30.43
C GLY A 111 -0.75 34.68 31.73
N GLY A 112 0.31 34.86 32.51
CA GLY A 112 0.41 34.41 33.91
C GLY A 112 -0.59 35.13 34.83
N ASP A 113 -1.02 36.33 34.44
CA ASP A 113 -2.03 37.15 35.13
C ASP A 113 -3.46 36.57 35.10
N SER A 114 -3.64 35.33 34.62
CA SER A 114 -4.93 34.64 34.46
C SER A 114 -5.90 35.33 33.49
N VAL A 115 -5.40 36.19 32.60
CA VAL A 115 -6.19 36.90 31.58
C VAL A 115 -5.89 36.37 30.18
N VAL A 116 -6.91 36.40 29.32
CA VAL A 116 -6.77 36.31 27.86
C VAL A 116 -7.22 37.63 27.25
N ASN A 117 -6.33 38.30 26.52
CA ASN A 117 -6.65 39.53 25.78
C ASN A 117 -6.79 39.23 24.28
N VAL A 118 -7.63 40.01 23.60
CA VAL A 118 -7.87 39.90 22.15
C VAL A 118 -7.63 41.26 21.52
N TRP A 119 -6.84 41.28 20.46
CA TRP A 119 -6.31 42.49 19.82
C TRP A 119 -6.68 42.50 18.33
N SER A 120 -6.96 43.68 17.79
CA SER A 120 -7.01 43.88 16.33
C SER A 120 -5.59 43.89 15.78
N THR A 121 -5.26 43.03 14.81
CA THR A 121 -3.92 43.04 14.18
C THR A 121 -3.67 44.27 13.30
N ARG A 122 -4.73 44.98 12.92
CA ARG A 122 -4.64 46.19 12.07
C ARG A 122 -4.42 47.47 12.87
N THR A 123 -4.97 47.56 14.09
CA THR A 123 -4.89 48.78 14.92
C THR A 123 -4.13 48.59 16.24
N PHE A 124 -3.88 47.34 16.65
CA PHE A 124 -3.38 46.93 17.97
C PHE A 124 -4.18 47.46 19.17
N GLU A 125 -5.42 47.86 18.93
CA GLU A 125 -6.37 48.15 20.00
C GLU A 125 -6.86 46.84 20.64
N ARG A 126 -6.92 46.83 21.97
CA ARG A 126 -7.49 45.72 22.73
C ARG A 126 -9.01 45.70 22.54
N LEU A 127 -9.52 44.67 21.88
CA LEU A 127 -10.94 44.47 21.61
C LEU A 127 -11.66 43.80 22.78
N TYR A 128 -11.02 42.82 23.41
CA TYR A 128 -11.57 42.07 24.54
C TYR A 128 -10.52 41.81 25.62
N SER A 129 -10.98 41.72 26.86
CA SER A 129 -10.22 41.18 27.99
C SER A 129 -11.10 40.16 28.73
N ILE A 130 -10.61 38.93 28.85
CA ILE A 130 -11.38 37.75 29.26
C ILE A 130 -10.69 37.09 30.46
N TYR A 131 -11.40 36.94 31.58
CA TYR A 131 -10.86 36.29 32.78
C TYR A 131 -11.87 35.35 33.46
N SER A 132 -11.38 34.47 34.34
CA SER A 132 -12.23 33.53 35.07
C SER A 132 -12.73 34.11 36.38
N HIS A 133 -13.91 33.69 36.84
CA HIS A 133 -14.39 33.97 38.19
C HIS A 133 -13.65 33.17 39.28
N HIS A 134 -12.90 32.15 38.88
CA HIS A 134 -12.17 31.23 39.74
C HIS A 134 -10.67 31.34 39.51
N ASP A 135 -9.89 30.70 40.39
CA ASP A 135 -8.43 30.76 40.28
C ASP A 135 -7.98 29.69 39.29
N VAL A 136 -7.31 30.13 38.24
CA VAL A 136 -6.92 29.28 37.11
C VAL A 136 -5.40 29.15 36.99
N GLY A 137 -4.66 30.08 37.62
CA GLY A 137 -3.22 30.22 37.45
C GLY A 137 -2.85 30.58 36.02
N ASP A 138 -1.63 30.23 35.64
CA ASP A 138 -1.09 30.46 34.30
C ASP A 138 -2.00 29.89 33.19
N ILE A 139 -2.23 30.68 32.14
CA ILE A 139 -2.93 30.22 30.93
C ILE A 139 -1.89 29.99 29.82
N PHE A 140 -1.45 28.74 29.70
CA PHE A 140 -0.35 28.36 28.79
C PHE A 140 -0.75 28.31 27.31
N SER A 141 -2.00 27.94 27.00
CA SER A 141 -2.43 27.70 25.62
C SER A 141 -3.82 28.28 25.35
N VAL A 142 -3.98 28.88 24.18
CA VAL A 142 -5.22 29.49 23.70
C VAL A 142 -5.42 29.16 22.22
N VAL A 143 -6.64 28.85 21.81
CA VAL A 143 -7.05 28.63 20.41
C VAL A 143 -8.44 29.22 20.16
N TYR A 144 -8.72 29.62 18.93
CA TYR A 144 -9.99 30.24 18.54
C TYR A 144 -10.62 29.52 17.34
N SER A 145 -11.87 29.07 17.52
CA SER A 145 -12.70 28.51 16.44
C SER A 145 -13.46 29.64 15.75
N SER A 146 -13.10 29.93 14.50
CA SER A 146 -13.77 30.92 13.68
C SER A 146 -15.18 30.49 13.27
N SER A 147 -15.44 29.19 13.09
CA SER A 147 -16.78 28.67 12.77
C SER A 147 -17.76 28.84 13.93
N ASN A 148 -17.30 28.58 15.15
CA ASN A 148 -18.15 28.59 16.35
C ASN A 148 -18.05 29.93 17.12
N GLN A 149 -17.23 30.87 16.62
CA GLN A 149 -16.86 32.14 17.27
C GLN A 149 -16.44 31.99 18.74
N THR A 150 -15.83 30.85 19.07
CA THR A 150 -15.58 30.43 20.46
C THR A 150 -14.09 30.20 20.68
N LEU A 151 -13.57 30.88 21.69
CA LEU A 151 -12.22 30.73 22.22
C LEU A 151 -12.19 29.58 23.22
N TYR A 152 -11.12 28.79 23.18
CA TYR A 152 -10.80 27.75 24.17
C TYR A 152 -9.42 28.05 24.75
N CYS A 153 -9.24 27.87 26.07
CA CYS A 153 -7.93 27.99 26.70
C CYS A 153 -7.67 26.87 27.73
N GLY A 154 -6.39 26.59 27.94
CA GLY A 154 -5.87 25.58 28.85
C GLY A 154 -5.05 26.24 29.95
N ALA A 155 -5.29 25.84 31.20
CA ALA A 155 -4.74 26.53 32.37
C ALA A 155 -4.02 25.59 33.36
N GLN A 156 -3.23 26.20 34.24
CA GLN A 156 -2.46 25.55 35.30
C GLN A 156 -3.34 24.76 36.28
N ASN A 157 -4.58 25.20 36.52
CA ASN A 157 -5.54 24.44 37.34
C ASN A 157 -6.10 23.17 36.67
N THR A 158 -5.51 22.70 35.57
CA THR A 158 -5.87 21.49 34.80
C THR A 158 -7.22 21.56 34.05
N SER A 159 -7.81 22.76 33.95
CA SER A 159 -9.08 22.96 33.26
C SER A 159 -8.91 23.38 31.80
N ILE A 160 -9.94 23.05 31.01
CA ILE A 160 -10.21 23.71 29.72
C ILE A 160 -11.40 24.65 29.94
N GLN A 161 -11.27 25.91 29.53
CA GLN A 161 -12.33 26.93 29.62
C GLN A 161 -12.69 27.41 28.21
N TRP A 162 -13.92 27.91 28.03
CA TRP A 162 -14.34 28.46 26.73
C TRP A 162 -15.25 29.68 26.82
N CYS A 163 -15.14 30.59 25.86
CA CYS A 163 -15.91 31.84 25.81
C CYS A 163 -16.28 32.17 24.37
N ASN A 164 -17.53 32.56 24.12
CA ASN A 164 -17.97 33.00 22.81
C ASN A 164 -17.87 34.54 22.71
N LEU A 165 -17.27 35.05 21.64
CA LEU A 165 -16.99 36.48 21.48
C LEU A 165 -18.21 37.32 21.04
N SER A 166 -19.28 36.67 20.56
CA SER A 166 -20.53 37.36 20.19
C SER A 166 -21.38 37.79 21.39
N GLU A 167 -21.06 37.30 22.59
CA GLU A 167 -21.83 37.59 23.82
C GLU A 167 -21.78 39.07 24.25
N GLU A 168 -22.77 39.51 25.03
CA GLU A 168 -22.85 40.88 25.55
C GLU A 168 -21.86 41.15 26.71
N GLY A 169 -20.59 41.37 26.36
CA GLY A 169 -19.57 41.88 27.28
C GLY A 169 -19.83 43.31 27.78
N SER A 170 -19.49 43.57 29.04
CA SER A 170 -19.67 44.87 29.68
C SER A 170 -18.55 45.83 29.28
N LEU A 171 -18.90 47.08 28.97
CA LEU A 171 -17.93 48.07 28.47
C LEU A 171 -17.04 48.71 29.54
N ASN A 172 -17.32 48.58 30.85
CA ASN A 172 -16.55 49.31 31.88
C ASN A 172 -16.75 48.80 33.33
N GLN A 173 -16.69 47.49 33.61
CA GLN A 173 -16.74 46.98 34.99
C GLN A 173 -15.50 46.18 35.39
N THR A 174 -14.57 46.80 36.14
CA THR A 174 -13.58 46.05 36.92
C THR A 174 -14.27 45.41 38.13
N SER A 175 -14.77 44.19 37.95
CA SER A 175 -15.42 43.42 39.01
C SER A 175 -14.45 43.12 40.17
N ALA A 176 -14.98 42.94 41.38
CA ALA A 176 -14.21 42.41 42.51
C ALA A 176 -13.67 40.98 42.28
N ALA A 177 -14.12 40.31 41.20
CA ALA A 177 -13.59 39.04 40.73
C ALA A 177 -12.39 39.15 39.78
N HIS A 178 -11.97 40.35 39.36
CA HIS A 178 -10.79 40.55 38.49
C HIS A 178 -9.52 39.99 39.16
N PRO A 179 -8.63 39.26 38.44
CA PRO A 179 -7.44 38.62 39.03
C PRO A 179 -6.65 39.54 39.97
N SER A 180 -6.20 40.71 39.48
CA SER A 180 -5.42 41.67 40.28
C SER A 180 -6.14 42.33 41.46
N LYS A 181 -7.48 42.26 41.51
CA LYS A 181 -8.27 42.80 42.64
C LYS A 181 -8.67 41.73 43.66
N ARG A 182 -8.82 40.48 43.21
CA ARG A 182 -9.35 39.35 43.98
C ARG A 182 -8.53 39.06 45.24
N THR A 183 -9.16 38.47 46.25
CA THR A 183 -8.50 38.14 47.53
C THR A 183 -7.93 36.72 47.51
N HIS A 184 -6.61 36.59 47.60
CA HIS A 184 -5.94 35.30 47.67
C HIS A 184 -6.00 34.73 49.09
N ARG A 185 -6.56 33.52 49.26
CA ARG A 185 -6.85 32.93 50.59
C ARG A 185 -5.62 32.79 51.48
N PHE A 186 -4.42 32.68 50.89
CA PHE A 186 -3.15 32.53 51.61
C PHE A 186 -2.44 33.87 51.84
N PHE A 187 -2.37 34.76 50.82
CA PHE A 187 -1.60 36.01 50.87
C PHE A 187 -2.40 37.20 51.45
N ASP A 188 -3.73 37.21 51.31
CA ASP A 188 -4.61 38.23 51.89
C ASP A 188 -5.24 37.79 53.23
N SER A 189 -4.84 36.64 53.76
CA SER A 189 -5.19 36.25 55.13
C SER A 189 -4.58 37.25 56.12
N ARG A 190 -5.34 37.61 57.17
CA ARG A 190 -4.79 38.38 58.28
C ARG A 190 -3.88 37.45 59.08
N GLY A 191 -2.65 37.90 59.38
CA GLY A 191 -1.76 37.17 60.29
C GLY A 191 -2.33 37.13 61.72
N PRO A 192 -1.65 36.43 62.65
CA PRO A 192 -2.06 36.34 64.06
C PRO A 192 -2.31 37.70 64.71
N ASP A 193 -1.52 38.71 64.33
CA ASP A 193 -1.57 40.09 64.83
C ASP A 193 -2.62 40.98 64.12
N GLY A 194 -3.45 40.40 63.24
CA GLY A 194 -4.50 41.10 62.50
C GLY A 194 -4.02 41.95 61.30
N THR A 195 -2.71 42.15 61.17
CA THR A 195 -2.09 42.86 60.03
C THR A 195 -2.15 42.02 58.74
N ARG A 196 -2.43 42.69 57.62
CA ARG A 196 -2.37 42.12 56.26
C ARG A 196 -1.01 42.49 55.64
N ALA A 197 -0.46 41.63 54.80
CA ALA A 197 0.68 42.02 53.96
C ALA A 197 0.31 43.25 53.10
N PRO A 198 1.18 44.26 52.97
CA PRO A 198 0.92 45.38 52.06
C PRO A 198 0.88 44.85 50.63
N ARG A 199 -0.21 45.12 49.90
CA ARG A 199 -0.23 44.93 48.45
C ARG A 199 0.74 45.93 47.80
N PRO A 200 1.47 45.56 46.73
CA PRO A 200 2.16 46.53 45.89
C PRO A 200 1.20 47.65 45.48
N SER A 201 1.67 48.89 45.53
CA SER A 201 0.90 50.04 45.03
C SER A 201 0.88 50.06 43.51
N ASP A 202 -0.25 50.45 42.91
CA ASP A 202 -0.43 50.63 41.46
C ASP A 202 0.64 51.57 40.88
N GLY A 203 1.74 50.99 40.40
CA GLY A 203 3.01 51.69 40.16
C GLY A 203 3.94 50.91 39.24
N ALA A 204 3.35 50.17 38.30
CA ALA A 204 4.01 49.58 37.13
C ALA A 204 3.19 49.99 35.88
N ASN A 205 3.80 49.90 34.70
CA ASN A 205 3.25 50.38 33.43
C ASN A 205 1.75 50.05 33.28
N ALA A 206 0.92 51.06 32.99
CA ALA A 206 -0.51 50.84 32.80
C ALA A 206 -0.72 49.87 31.62
N VAL A 207 -1.23 48.68 31.92
CA VAL A 207 -1.64 47.68 30.91
C VAL A 207 -2.64 48.36 29.97
N SER A 208 -2.48 48.14 28.65
CA SER A 208 -3.26 48.84 27.63
C SER A 208 -4.77 48.83 27.93
N GLU A 209 -5.32 49.99 28.31
CA GLU A 209 -6.73 50.13 28.67
C GLU A 209 -7.64 50.15 27.42
N GLY A 210 -8.88 49.67 27.56
CA GLY A 210 -9.83 49.53 26.45
C GLY A 210 -10.37 48.10 26.26
N GLY A 211 -11.33 47.95 25.35
CA GLY A 211 -11.98 46.67 25.02
C GLY A 211 -13.18 46.30 25.89
N ARG A 212 -13.98 45.34 25.42
CA ARG A 212 -15.12 44.77 26.14
C ARG A 212 -14.62 43.74 27.15
N VAL A 213 -15.09 43.82 28.39
CA VAL A 213 -14.76 42.83 29.42
C VAL A 213 -15.73 41.65 29.34
N LEU A 214 -15.17 40.46 29.16
CA LEU A 214 -15.88 39.18 29.19
C LEU A 214 -15.39 38.34 30.37
N THR A 215 -16.20 37.37 30.79
CA THR A 215 -15.78 36.39 31.80
C THR A 215 -16.17 34.98 31.37
N PHE A 216 -15.30 34.00 31.65
CA PHE A 216 -15.66 32.59 31.50
C PHE A 216 -16.85 32.28 32.43
N LYS A 217 -17.98 31.85 31.85
CA LYS A 217 -19.18 31.52 32.63
C LYS A 217 -18.90 30.35 33.59
N ARG A 218 -19.69 30.27 34.67
CA ARG A 218 -19.53 29.25 35.72
C ARG A 218 -19.77 27.81 35.27
N ASP A 219 -20.32 27.61 34.09
CA ASP A 219 -20.60 26.34 33.42
C ASP A 219 -19.76 26.15 32.15
N HIS A 220 -19.12 27.20 31.63
CA HIS A 220 -18.25 27.15 30.45
C HIS A 220 -16.79 26.76 30.80
N HIS A 221 -16.65 25.75 31.65
CA HIS A 221 -15.35 25.18 31.99
C HIS A 221 -15.45 23.70 32.33
N LYS A 222 -14.35 22.98 32.13
CA LYS A 222 -14.21 21.56 32.48
C LYS A 222 -13.02 21.42 33.43
N LEU A 223 -13.29 21.42 34.74
CA LEU A 223 -12.27 21.13 35.76
C LEU A 223 -11.73 19.71 35.57
N PHE A 224 -10.45 19.50 35.85
CA PHE A 224 -9.77 18.21 35.69
C PHE A 224 -9.96 17.62 34.27
N ALA A 225 -9.94 18.48 33.25
CA ALA A 225 -9.91 18.06 31.86
C ALA A 225 -8.66 17.19 31.60
N HIS A 226 -7.56 17.49 32.29
CA HIS A 226 -6.37 16.67 32.46
C HIS A 226 -6.01 16.51 33.95
N HIS A 227 -5.00 15.70 34.27
CA HIS A 227 -4.40 15.59 35.62
C HIS A 227 -3.05 16.33 35.72
N GLY A 228 -2.77 17.23 34.78
CA GLY A 228 -1.58 18.07 34.72
C GLY A 228 -1.89 19.35 33.94
N TYR A 229 -0.92 20.26 33.87
CA TYR A 229 -1.07 21.54 33.16
C TYR A 229 -1.33 21.30 31.67
N VAL A 230 -2.30 22.01 31.09
CA VAL A 230 -2.59 21.92 29.66
C VAL A 230 -1.62 22.85 28.93
N TYR A 231 -0.58 22.28 28.32
CA TYR A 231 0.50 23.05 27.70
C TYR A 231 0.23 23.38 26.23
N SER A 232 -0.49 22.53 25.51
CA SER A 232 -0.72 22.68 24.07
C SER A 232 -2.15 22.37 23.68
N MET A 233 -2.67 23.15 22.72
CA MET A 233 -4.01 23.02 22.16
C MET A 233 -3.95 23.25 20.65
N LEU A 234 -4.73 22.49 19.88
CA LEU A 234 -4.78 22.59 18.42
C LEU A 234 -6.19 22.29 17.91
N LEU A 235 -6.69 23.08 16.96
CA LEU A 235 -7.95 22.82 16.24
C LEU A 235 -7.64 22.10 14.92
N VAL A 236 -8.39 21.04 14.62
CA VAL A 236 -8.18 20.17 13.45
C VAL A 236 -9.52 19.88 12.77
N LYS A 237 -9.60 20.17 11.46
CA LYS A 237 -10.75 19.85 10.59
C LYS A 237 -10.56 18.47 9.96
N GLY A 238 -11.65 17.77 9.63
CA GLY A 238 -11.58 16.50 8.89
C GLY A 238 -11.28 15.25 9.73
N LEU A 239 -11.15 15.36 11.06
CA LEU A 239 -10.79 14.25 11.93
C LEU A 239 -11.94 13.28 12.23
N ILE A 240 -13.18 13.73 12.04
CA ILE A 240 -14.39 12.95 12.31
C ILE A 240 -14.93 12.44 10.97
N GLU A 241 -14.75 11.14 10.67
CA GLU A 241 -15.14 10.55 9.38
C GLU A 241 -16.63 10.74 9.05
N SER A 242 -17.50 10.72 10.07
CA SER A 242 -18.94 10.98 9.91
C SER A 242 -19.30 12.44 9.61
N ALA A 243 -18.37 13.38 9.79
CA ALA A 243 -18.59 14.82 9.68
C ALA A 243 -17.27 15.56 9.37
N PRO A 244 -16.71 15.43 8.16
CA PRO A 244 -15.37 15.93 7.84
C PRO A 244 -15.23 17.47 7.84
N SER A 245 -16.35 18.21 7.89
CA SER A 245 -16.36 19.66 8.10
C SER A 245 -16.27 20.09 9.57
N GLU A 246 -16.40 19.16 10.53
CA GLU A 246 -16.33 19.47 11.96
C GLU A 246 -14.89 19.76 12.43
N GLU A 247 -14.77 20.75 13.31
CA GLU A 247 -13.56 21.02 14.07
C GLU A 247 -13.50 20.13 15.32
N ALA A 248 -12.39 19.41 15.47
CA ALA A 248 -12.00 18.73 16.70
C ALA A 248 -10.90 19.52 17.41
N LEU A 249 -11.01 19.64 18.72
CA LEU A 249 -9.97 20.21 19.57
C LEU A 249 -9.07 19.08 20.10
N LEU A 250 -7.76 19.21 19.94
CA LEU A 250 -6.76 18.35 20.57
C LEU A 250 -6.12 19.12 21.72
N THR A 251 -5.88 18.45 22.85
CA THR A 251 -5.18 19.03 24.02
C THR A 251 -4.09 18.11 24.53
N GLY A 252 -2.86 18.62 24.61
CA GLY A 252 -1.69 17.95 25.20
C GLY A 252 -1.33 18.54 26.55
N ALA A 253 -1.01 17.69 27.53
CA ALA A 253 -0.81 18.13 28.91
C ALA A 253 0.30 17.38 29.67
N GLY A 254 0.62 17.92 30.84
CA GLY A 254 1.60 17.41 31.80
C GLY A 254 1.32 16.00 32.35
N ASP A 255 0.11 15.47 32.20
CA ASP A 255 -0.23 14.07 32.55
C ASP A 255 0.19 13.04 31.47
N GLY A 256 0.90 13.50 30.43
CA GLY A 256 1.37 12.69 29.31
C GLY A 256 0.28 12.29 28.33
N VAL A 257 -0.91 12.89 28.44
CA VAL A 257 -2.08 12.54 27.64
C VAL A 257 -2.29 13.54 26.53
N VAL A 258 -2.62 13.06 25.33
CA VAL A 258 -3.37 13.84 24.34
C VAL A 258 -4.83 13.42 24.35
N LYS A 259 -5.74 14.38 24.47
CA LYS A 259 -7.19 14.15 24.38
C LYS A 259 -7.75 14.79 23.12
N LEU A 260 -8.67 14.07 22.47
CA LEU A 260 -9.44 14.55 21.33
C LEU A 260 -10.85 14.91 21.81
N TRP A 261 -11.31 16.10 21.46
CA TRP A 261 -12.61 16.63 21.86
C TRP A 261 -13.44 17.03 20.64
N ARG A 262 -14.68 16.55 20.56
CA ARG A 262 -15.68 17.05 19.61
C ARG A 262 -16.24 18.35 20.17
N LEU A 263 -16.15 19.41 19.37
CA LEU A 263 -16.85 20.67 19.62
C LEU A 263 -18.32 20.51 19.19
N GLY A 264 -19.25 21.08 19.94
CA GLY A 264 -20.65 21.07 19.52
C GLY A 264 -20.91 22.14 18.46
N GLN A 265 -21.97 21.93 17.66
CA GLN A 265 -22.38 22.84 16.59
C GLN A 265 -22.95 24.17 17.12
N GLU A 266 -23.47 24.18 18.35
CA GLU A 266 -24.03 25.37 18.97
C GLU A 266 -22.94 26.24 19.64
N PRO A 267 -22.98 27.58 19.49
CA PRO A 267 -22.09 28.52 20.17
C PRO A 267 -22.01 28.27 21.69
N GLY A 268 -20.79 28.15 22.23
CA GLY A 268 -20.56 27.94 23.67
C GLY A 268 -20.86 26.54 24.20
N SER A 269 -21.19 25.57 23.34
CA SER A 269 -21.41 24.17 23.74
C SER A 269 -20.16 23.50 24.36
N ALA A 270 -20.38 22.60 25.31
CA ALA A 270 -19.31 21.98 26.09
C ALA A 270 -18.54 20.89 25.28
N PRO A 271 -17.19 20.92 25.23
CA PRO A 271 -16.41 19.90 24.54
C PRO A 271 -16.61 18.48 25.11
N THR A 272 -16.82 17.52 24.21
CA THR A 272 -17.05 16.10 24.54
C THR A 272 -15.85 15.25 24.11
N GLN A 273 -15.32 14.42 25.02
CA GLN A 273 -14.10 13.64 24.75
C GLN A 273 -14.42 12.47 23.80
N ILE A 274 -13.71 12.39 22.67
CA ILE A 274 -13.83 11.30 21.68
C ILE A 274 -12.82 10.19 21.97
N ALA A 275 -11.56 10.56 22.19
CA ALA A 275 -10.45 9.63 22.34
C ALA A 275 -9.38 10.15 23.32
N LYS A 276 -8.53 9.23 23.78
CA LYS A 276 -7.41 9.48 24.69
C LYS A 276 -6.18 8.71 24.21
N LEU A 277 -5.07 9.40 23.98
CA LEU A 277 -3.77 8.82 23.61
C LEU A 277 -2.80 9.03 24.79
N GLN A 278 -2.09 7.98 25.20
CA GLN A 278 -1.22 7.99 26.39
C GLN A 278 0.24 7.87 25.99
N ASN A 279 1.03 8.89 26.31
CA ASN A 279 2.49 8.89 26.16
C ASN A 279 3.16 8.51 27.49
N SER A 280 4.49 8.30 27.43
CA SER A 280 5.32 7.98 28.59
C SER A 280 5.59 9.20 29.50
N ASP A 281 5.67 10.38 28.90
CA ASP A 281 6.14 11.62 29.51
C ASP A 281 5.19 12.78 29.15
N SER A 282 5.30 13.92 29.85
CA SER A 282 4.45 15.11 29.63
C SER A 282 4.44 15.56 28.17
N VAL A 283 3.26 15.87 27.62
CA VAL A 283 3.13 16.39 26.25
C VAL A 283 3.21 17.90 26.29
N LEU A 284 4.26 18.45 25.68
CA LEU A 284 4.55 19.88 25.68
C LEU A 284 4.04 20.55 24.40
N SER A 285 4.14 19.86 23.26
CA SER A 285 3.73 20.36 21.94
C SER A 285 3.05 19.29 21.10
N ILE A 286 2.16 19.70 20.20
CA ILE A 286 1.42 18.83 19.27
C ILE A 286 1.32 19.45 17.87
N ALA A 287 1.41 18.62 16.84
CA ALA A 287 1.10 18.98 15.45
C ALA A 287 0.41 17.82 14.72
N VAL A 288 -0.38 18.11 13.69
CA VAL A 288 -1.13 17.09 12.94
C VAL A 288 -0.91 17.27 11.43
N GLU A 289 -0.71 16.15 10.73
CA GLU A 289 -0.68 16.09 9.27
C GLU A 289 -1.45 14.84 8.80
N GLY A 290 -2.52 15.05 8.01
CA GLY A 290 -3.42 13.96 7.61
C GLY A 290 -3.99 13.25 8.84
N SER A 291 -3.79 11.93 8.94
CA SER A 291 -4.13 11.14 10.13
C SER A 291 -2.95 10.84 11.06
N LEU A 292 -1.83 11.55 10.93
CA LEU A 292 -0.69 11.46 11.85
C LEU A 292 -0.69 12.64 12.85
N LEU A 293 -0.62 12.30 14.14
CA LEU A 293 -0.39 13.24 15.24
C LEU A 293 1.04 13.09 15.74
N TYR A 294 1.75 14.20 15.79
CA TYR A 294 3.12 14.33 16.29
C TYR A 294 3.07 14.98 17.68
N CYS A 295 3.62 14.30 18.68
CA CYS A 295 3.64 14.73 20.09
C CYS A 295 5.08 14.96 20.55
N GLY A 296 5.44 16.22 20.85
CA GLY A 296 6.70 16.57 21.50
C GLY A 296 6.60 16.35 23.01
N LEU A 297 7.47 15.50 23.55
CA LEU A 297 7.46 15.13 24.96
C LEU A 297 8.60 15.79 25.76
N ALA A 298 8.38 15.94 27.07
CA ALA A 298 9.46 16.07 28.02
C ALA A 298 10.45 14.89 27.88
N GLY A 299 11.75 15.16 28.03
CA GLY A 299 12.81 14.17 27.79
C GLY A 299 13.16 13.92 26.30
N GLY A 300 12.68 14.74 25.36
CA GLY A 300 13.20 14.79 23.98
C GLY A 300 12.71 13.69 23.02
N ALA A 301 11.65 12.98 23.39
CA ALA A 301 11.02 12.00 22.52
C ALA A 301 9.88 12.61 21.69
N LEU A 302 9.91 12.38 20.38
CA LEU A 302 8.78 12.65 19.47
C LEU A 302 7.98 11.35 19.29
N ASN A 303 6.74 11.33 19.75
CA ASN A 303 5.81 10.22 19.53
C ASN A 303 4.88 10.54 18.36
N ILE A 304 4.74 9.60 17.41
CA ILE A 304 3.91 9.74 16.22
C ILE A 304 2.79 8.71 16.31
N TRP A 305 1.55 9.18 16.37
CA TRP A 305 0.33 8.39 16.50
C TRP A 305 -0.47 8.44 15.20
N ASN A 306 -1.08 7.32 14.80
CA ASN A 306 -2.12 7.34 13.77
C ASN A 306 -3.48 7.51 14.44
N LEU A 307 -4.20 8.57 14.06
CA LEU A 307 -5.45 8.99 14.68
C LEU A 307 -6.62 8.05 14.35
N ASP A 308 -6.62 7.45 13.15
CA ASP A 308 -7.66 6.51 12.70
C ASP A 308 -7.68 5.22 13.54
N SER A 309 -6.50 4.67 13.83
CA SER A 309 -6.31 3.41 14.57
C SER A 309 -5.97 3.60 16.05
N GLN A 310 -5.69 4.84 16.46
CA GLN A 310 -5.23 5.22 17.81
C GLN A 310 -3.97 4.47 18.26
N GLN A 311 -3.13 4.01 17.31
CA GLN A 311 -1.88 3.30 17.58
C GLN A 311 -0.67 4.22 17.45
N LEU A 312 0.36 3.95 18.28
CA LEU A 312 1.67 4.57 18.15
C LEU A 312 2.38 3.96 16.93
N VAL A 313 2.66 4.80 15.92
CA VAL A 313 3.38 4.42 14.69
C VAL A 313 4.88 4.39 14.93
N LYS A 314 5.42 5.42 15.61
CA LYS A 314 6.86 5.57 15.82
C LYS A 314 7.15 6.41 17.08
N ARG A 315 8.25 6.09 17.76
CA ARG A 315 8.91 6.96 18.75
C ARG A 315 10.30 7.31 18.23
N ILE A 316 10.65 8.59 18.21
CA ILE A 316 11.96 9.12 17.82
C ILE A 316 12.57 9.80 19.04
N ALA A 317 13.66 9.24 19.57
CA ALA A 317 14.43 9.84 20.67
C ALA A 317 15.78 10.32 20.12
N ARG A 318 15.77 11.50 19.49
CA ARG A 318 16.94 12.12 18.81
C ARG A 318 17.31 13.49 19.38
N HIS A 319 16.49 14.05 20.25
CA HIS A 319 16.76 15.26 21.01
C HIS A 319 17.22 14.89 22.43
N THR A 320 17.98 15.78 23.05
CA THR A 320 18.48 15.63 24.43
C THR A 320 17.76 16.52 25.44
N GLY A 321 17.10 17.58 24.96
CA GLY A 321 16.23 18.46 25.76
C GLY A 321 14.75 18.17 25.52
N ASP A 322 13.90 18.86 26.29
CA ASP A 322 12.44 18.78 26.20
C ASP A 322 11.93 19.36 24.88
N LEU A 323 11.00 18.67 24.21
CA LEU A 323 10.46 19.09 22.91
C LEU A 323 9.32 20.11 23.03
N TRP A 324 9.69 21.37 23.25
CA TRP A 324 8.79 22.53 23.30
C TRP A 324 8.17 22.88 21.94
N ALA A 325 8.81 22.50 20.84
CA ALA A 325 8.38 22.84 19.50
C ALA A 325 8.24 21.61 18.61
N VAL A 326 7.06 21.42 18.03
CA VAL A 326 6.82 20.45 16.96
C VAL A 326 5.88 21.09 15.96
N HIS A 327 6.31 21.17 14.70
CA HIS A 327 5.50 21.61 13.56
C HIS A 327 5.67 20.61 12.42
N VAL A 328 4.69 20.54 11.52
CA VAL A 328 4.80 19.75 10.28
C VAL A 328 4.53 20.66 9.10
N ILE A 329 5.47 20.70 8.16
CA ILE A 329 5.40 21.55 6.97
C ILE A 329 5.68 20.65 5.77
N GLN A 330 4.70 20.49 4.88
CA GLN A 330 4.83 19.74 3.62
C GLN A 330 5.50 18.35 3.77
N GLY A 331 5.06 17.52 4.73
CA GLY A 331 5.62 16.19 4.97
C GLY A 331 6.93 16.15 5.75
N VAL A 332 7.41 17.29 6.27
CA VAL A 332 8.62 17.39 7.10
C VAL A 332 8.24 17.86 8.50
N ALA A 333 8.52 17.03 9.50
CA ALA A 333 8.39 17.41 10.90
C ALA A 333 9.63 18.22 11.34
N ILE A 334 9.41 19.42 11.86
CA ILE A 334 10.44 20.29 12.42
C ILE A 334 10.24 20.33 13.93
N CYS A 335 11.27 19.92 14.67
CA CYS A 335 11.21 19.72 16.11
C CYS A 335 12.34 20.51 16.79
N GLY A 336 12.01 21.31 17.80
CA GLY A 336 12.97 22.13 18.56
C GLY A 336 12.94 21.81 20.04
N ASP A 337 14.11 21.70 20.66
CA ASP A 337 14.28 21.27 22.04
C ASP A 337 14.82 22.36 22.99
N SER A 338 14.72 22.08 24.30
CA SER A 338 15.19 22.96 25.37
C SER A 338 16.70 23.22 25.42
N THR A 339 17.51 22.59 24.55
CA THR A 339 18.94 22.91 24.37
C THR A 339 19.20 23.99 23.32
N GLY A 340 18.15 24.48 22.64
CA GLY A 340 18.29 25.40 21.53
C GLY A 340 18.51 24.71 20.18
N THR A 341 18.38 23.38 20.10
CA THR A 341 18.62 22.60 18.88
C THR A 341 17.31 22.31 18.14
N VAL A 342 17.29 22.57 16.83
CA VAL A 342 16.19 22.23 15.93
C VAL A 342 16.62 21.10 14.99
N LYS A 343 15.73 20.13 14.75
CA LYS A 343 15.94 19.00 13.82
C LYS A 343 14.76 18.85 12.86
N LYS A 344 15.04 18.28 11.69
CA LYS A 344 14.11 18.03 10.58
C LYS A 344 14.00 16.53 10.35
N PHE A 345 12.78 16.01 10.30
CA PHE A 345 12.49 14.60 10.00
C PHE A 345 11.61 14.51 8.75
N ASN A 346 11.96 13.65 7.79
CA ASN A 346 11.14 13.42 6.61
C ASN A 346 9.89 12.57 6.93
N SER A 347 9.02 12.38 5.94
CA SER A 347 7.82 11.53 6.02
C SER A 347 8.10 10.03 6.27
N ARG A 348 9.38 9.59 6.23
CA ARG A 348 9.83 8.25 6.66
C ARG A 348 10.36 8.22 8.10
N PHE A 349 10.30 9.35 8.82
CA PHE A 349 10.79 9.53 10.18
C PHE A 349 12.32 9.44 10.32
N GLU A 350 13.05 9.78 9.26
CA GLU A 350 14.52 9.84 9.20
C GLU A 350 14.99 11.29 9.40
N GLU A 351 16.07 11.48 10.17
CA GLU A 351 16.66 12.80 10.43
C GLU A 351 17.36 13.32 9.16
N VAL A 352 16.85 14.39 8.57
CA VAL A 352 17.35 15.01 7.33
C VAL A 352 18.44 16.05 7.60
N GLY A 353 18.40 16.64 8.79
CA GLY A 353 19.36 17.65 9.24
C GLY A 353 18.83 18.41 10.45
N GLY A 354 19.60 19.36 10.93
CA GLY A 354 19.27 20.18 12.09
C GLY A 354 20.27 21.32 12.24
N TRP A 355 19.97 22.27 13.11
CA TRP A 355 20.82 23.43 13.40
C TRP A 355 20.60 23.90 14.84
N THR A 356 21.56 24.65 15.37
CA THR A 356 21.41 25.33 16.66
C THR A 356 20.72 26.67 16.43
N ALA A 357 19.51 26.82 16.95
CA ALA A 357 18.71 28.04 16.86
C ALA A 357 19.07 29.05 17.95
N HIS A 358 19.33 28.58 19.17
CA HIS A 358 19.62 29.42 20.34
C HIS A 358 20.85 28.92 21.09
N GLU A 359 21.58 29.83 21.74
CA GLU A 359 22.66 29.46 22.69
C GLU A 359 22.07 29.10 24.08
N GLY A 360 20.85 29.55 24.35
CA GLY A 360 20.07 29.22 25.53
C GLY A 360 18.90 28.28 25.23
N THR A 361 18.00 28.17 26.19
CA THR A 361 16.78 27.37 26.07
C THR A 361 15.83 28.00 25.06
N MET A 362 15.48 27.23 24.03
CA MET A 362 14.37 27.55 23.15
C MET A 362 13.04 27.24 23.86
N LEU A 363 12.12 28.20 23.81
CA LEU A 363 10.86 28.18 24.56
C LEU A 363 9.64 28.30 23.64
N ALA A 364 9.79 28.95 22.49
CA ALA A 364 8.72 29.17 21.52
C ALA A 364 9.15 28.86 20.10
N SER A 365 8.18 28.51 19.24
CA SER A 365 8.36 28.54 17.79
C SER A 365 7.05 28.81 17.07
N ALA A 366 7.15 29.36 15.87
CA ALA A 366 6.02 29.58 14.97
C ALA A 366 6.42 29.24 13.53
N VAL A 367 5.43 28.83 12.75
CA VAL A 367 5.50 28.66 11.29
C VAL A 367 4.48 29.60 10.68
N GLY A 368 4.83 30.26 9.57
CA GLY A 368 3.89 31.03 8.77
C GLY A 368 4.34 31.14 7.31
N ARG A 369 3.37 31.36 6.42
CA ARG A 369 3.64 31.63 5.01
C ARG A 369 3.58 33.13 4.77
N VAL A 370 4.68 33.72 4.34
CA VAL A 370 4.79 35.14 4.00
C VAL A 370 4.94 35.26 2.50
N LYS A 371 3.88 35.68 1.80
CA LYS A 371 3.81 35.69 0.33
C LYS A 371 4.04 34.27 -0.21
N ASP A 372 5.15 34.00 -0.88
CA ASP A 372 5.55 32.66 -1.33
C ASP A 372 6.65 32.01 -0.47
N ARG A 373 7.01 32.62 0.67
CA ARG A 373 8.08 32.15 1.55
C ARG A 373 7.52 31.34 2.72
N GLN A 374 8.13 30.18 3.00
CA GLN A 374 7.89 29.38 4.21
C GLN A 374 8.82 29.86 5.31
N ILE A 375 8.29 30.61 6.29
CA ILE A 375 9.07 31.17 7.39
C ILE A 375 8.88 30.33 8.65
N TYR A 376 10.00 29.99 9.28
CA TYR A 376 10.03 29.41 10.62
C TYR A 376 10.73 30.39 11.57
N ALA A 377 10.15 30.63 12.73
CA ALA A 377 10.74 31.47 13.78
C ALA A 377 10.83 30.69 15.10
N THR A 378 11.88 30.97 15.88
CA THR A 378 12.06 30.41 17.22
C THR A 378 12.43 31.51 18.21
N GLY A 379 12.02 31.33 19.45
CA GLY A 379 12.26 32.27 20.54
C GLY A 379 12.90 31.56 21.74
N GLY A 380 13.85 32.24 22.38
CA GLY A 380 14.60 31.68 23.51
C GLY A 380 14.74 32.61 24.70
N ASN A 381 15.31 32.07 25.78
CA ASN A 381 15.74 32.84 26.96
C ASN A 381 17.06 33.61 26.73
N ASP A 382 17.67 33.50 25.55
CA ASP A 382 18.79 34.32 25.10
C ASP A 382 18.35 35.72 24.60
N ASN A 383 17.09 36.10 24.86
CA ASN A 383 16.44 37.34 24.43
C ASN A 383 16.47 37.56 22.91
N SER A 384 16.48 36.49 22.10
CA SER A 384 16.45 36.61 20.65
C SER A 384 15.29 35.86 20.00
N VAL A 385 14.91 36.32 18.81
CA VAL A 385 14.07 35.57 17.86
C VAL A 385 14.93 35.27 16.64
N GLY A 386 15.13 33.99 16.36
CA GLY A 386 15.72 33.53 15.11
C GLY A 386 14.64 33.36 14.05
N ILE A 387 14.95 33.70 12.80
CA ILE A 387 14.02 33.64 11.66
C ILE A 387 14.73 32.95 10.50
N TRP A 388 14.15 31.87 10.00
CA TRP A 388 14.67 31.08 8.88
C TRP A 388 13.68 31.06 7.73
N ASP A 389 14.22 31.18 6.53
CA ASP A 389 13.51 30.92 5.29
C ASP A 389 13.74 29.46 4.90
N LEU A 390 12.67 28.67 4.87
CA LEU A 390 12.71 27.25 4.52
C LEU A 390 12.26 27.01 3.07
N THR A 391 11.98 28.05 2.30
CA THR A 391 11.39 27.95 0.96
C THR A 391 12.29 27.18 0.00
N GLU A 392 13.59 27.47 -0.03
CA GLU A 392 14.54 26.74 -0.88
C GLU A 392 14.66 25.26 -0.48
N PHE A 393 14.60 24.96 0.83
CA PHE A 393 14.58 23.59 1.33
C PHE A 393 13.35 22.83 0.84
N PHE A 394 12.17 23.46 0.87
CA PHE A 394 10.95 22.85 0.36
C PHE A 394 10.95 22.72 -1.16
N LEU A 395 11.34 23.76 -1.91
CA LEU A 395 11.50 23.70 -3.37
C LEU A 395 12.49 22.60 -3.80
N ALA A 396 13.57 22.39 -3.05
CA ALA A 396 14.53 21.31 -3.28
C ALA A 396 14.04 19.92 -2.83
N GLN A 397 13.00 19.83 -2.00
CA GLN A 397 12.37 18.58 -1.56
C GLN A 397 11.06 18.25 -2.29
N GLU A 398 10.52 19.17 -3.09
CA GLU A 398 9.34 18.90 -3.92
C GLU A 398 9.58 17.83 -4.99
N GLU A 399 10.85 17.50 -5.29
CA GLU A 399 11.27 16.26 -5.94
C GLU A 399 11.90 15.30 -4.92
N LEU A 400 11.07 14.59 -4.15
CA LEU A 400 11.54 13.42 -3.42
C LEU A 400 12.07 12.37 -4.44
N PRO A 401 13.19 11.67 -4.15
CA PRO A 401 13.85 10.77 -5.11
C PRO A 401 12.93 9.63 -5.61
N PRO A 402 13.31 8.82 -6.63
CA PRO A 402 12.57 7.60 -6.93
C PRO A 402 12.50 6.67 -5.70
N ILE A 403 11.41 5.92 -5.55
CA ILE A 403 11.23 5.00 -4.41
C ILE A 403 12.12 3.76 -4.63
N SER A 404 12.74 3.19 -3.58
CA SER A 404 13.59 2.00 -3.77
C SER A 404 12.77 0.78 -4.18
N ASN A 405 13.32 -0.05 -5.06
CA ASN A 405 12.75 -1.36 -5.39
C ASN A 405 12.64 -2.27 -4.15
N ASP A 406 13.56 -2.14 -3.18
CA ASP A 406 13.50 -2.92 -1.93
C ASP A 406 12.26 -2.57 -1.10
N GLU A 407 11.80 -1.33 -1.15
CA GLU A 407 10.57 -0.90 -0.47
C GLU A 407 9.33 -1.57 -1.10
N MET A 408 9.31 -1.69 -2.43
CA MET A 408 8.27 -2.42 -3.16
C MET A 408 8.29 -3.93 -2.83
N VAL A 409 9.48 -4.55 -2.78
CA VAL A 409 9.62 -5.97 -2.41
C VAL A 409 9.23 -6.24 -0.95
N ASN A 410 9.58 -5.35 -0.02
CA ASN A 410 9.16 -5.45 1.38
C ASN A 410 7.63 -5.29 1.52
N SER A 411 7.02 -4.37 0.78
CA SER A 411 5.57 -4.20 0.74
C SER A 411 4.88 -5.43 0.13
N LEU A 412 5.44 -6.01 -0.94
CA LEU A 412 4.97 -7.27 -1.54
C LEU A 412 5.07 -8.43 -0.55
N ALA A 413 6.17 -8.52 0.22
CA ALA A 413 6.33 -9.54 1.26
C ALA A 413 5.24 -9.42 2.33
N LYS A 414 4.89 -8.19 2.73
CA LYS A 414 3.78 -7.97 3.66
C LYS A 414 2.43 -8.26 3.02
N PHE A 415 2.22 -7.93 1.74
CA PHE A 415 0.96 -8.16 1.04
C PHE A 415 0.66 -9.65 0.78
N VAL A 416 1.69 -10.45 0.48
CA VAL A 416 1.61 -11.91 0.36
C VAL A 416 1.32 -12.58 1.70
N SER A 417 1.68 -11.96 2.83
CA SER A 417 1.38 -12.52 4.17
C SER A 417 -0.11 -12.57 4.53
N PHE A 418 -0.96 -11.76 3.89
CA PHE A 418 -2.41 -11.80 4.08
C PHE A 418 -3.03 -12.91 3.23
N LYS A 419 -3.78 -13.81 3.87
CA LYS A 419 -4.40 -14.98 3.23
C LYS A 419 -5.73 -14.59 2.58
N THR A 420 -5.66 -13.76 1.55
CA THR A 420 -6.78 -13.17 0.80
C THR A 420 -7.50 -14.20 -0.08
N ILE A 421 -8.04 -15.28 0.50
CA ILE A 421 -8.65 -16.39 -0.24
C ILE A 421 -10.17 -16.18 -0.35
N SER A 422 -10.62 -15.55 -1.43
CA SER A 422 -12.04 -15.20 -1.69
C SER A 422 -12.97 -16.42 -1.62
N ALA A 423 -12.58 -17.53 -2.25
CA ALA A 423 -13.37 -18.76 -2.33
C ALA A 423 -13.64 -19.50 -1.00
N SER A 424 -13.22 -18.94 0.15
CA SER A 424 -13.41 -19.56 1.47
C SER A 424 -13.79 -18.54 2.55
N PRO A 425 -15.05 -18.53 3.03
CA PRO A 425 -15.54 -17.60 4.08
C PRO A 425 -14.75 -17.61 5.40
N LYS A 426 -13.91 -18.62 5.64
CA LYS A 426 -12.98 -18.65 6.77
C LYS A 426 -11.97 -17.48 6.72
N PHE A 427 -11.65 -16.99 5.53
CA PHE A 427 -10.61 -16.00 5.29
C PHE A 427 -11.14 -14.59 5.04
N THR A 428 -12.45 -14.33 5.13
CA THR A 428 -13.05 -12.99 4.98
C THR A 428 -12.39 -11.93 5.87
N GLY A 429 -11.97 -12.29 7.09
CA GLY A 429 -11.21 -11.39 7.97
C GLY A 429 -9.79 -11.08 7.48
N GLU A 430 -9.13 -12.01 6.78
CA GLU A 430 -7.83 -11.82 6.12
C GLU A 430 -7.96 -11.02 4.82
N CYS A 431 -9.02 -11.26 4.04
CA CYS A 431 -9.36 -10.48 2.84
C CYS A 431 -9.56 -9.00 3.19
N ASN A 432 -10.39 -8.71 4.18
CA ASN A 432 -10.62 -7.35 4.66
C ASN A 432 -9.34 -6.69 5.23
N GLN A 433 -8.49 -7.44 5.92
CA GLN A 433 -7.19 -6.93 6.36
C GLN A 433 -6.24 -6.63 5.19
N GLY A 434 -6.24 -7.47 4.15
CA GLY A 434 -5.48 -7.25 2.91
C GLY A 434 -5.95 -6.00 2.17
N ALA A 435 -7.26 -5.83 2.00
CA ALA A 435 -7.86 -4.63 1.39
C ALA A 435 -7.53 -3.36 2.20
N ALA A 436 -7.67 -3.41 3.53
CA ALA A 436 -7.35 -2.29 4.41
C ALA A 436 -5.84 -1.97 4.43
N PHE A 437 -4.97 -2.99 4.32
CA PHE A 437 -3.53 -2.80 4.13
C PHE A 437 -3.24 -2.09 2.81
N LEU A 438 -3.79 -2.59 1.70
CA LEU A 438 -3.58 -2.03 0.37
C LEU A 438 -4.09 -0.57 0.31
N ARG A 439 -5.26 -0.27 0.86
CA ARG A 439 -5.78 1.11 1.00
C ARG A 439 -4.81 2.02 1.75
N ARG A 440 -4.30 1.59 2.92
CA ARG A 440 -3.32 2.35 3.70
C ARG A 440 -2.01 2.55 2.92
N HIS A 441 -1.59 1.54 2.16
CA HIS A 441 -0.38 1.60 1.33
C HIS A 441 -0.53 2.59 0.16
N CYS A 442 -1.68 2.57 -0.52
CA CYS A 442 -2.02 3.56 -1.54
C CYS A 442 -2.05 5.00 -0.98
N ASN A 443 -2.64 5.21 0.22
CA ASN A 443 -2.60 6.51 0.91
C ASN A 443 -1.16 6.94 1.25
N TYR A 444 -0.34 6.04 1.81
CA TYR A 444 1.07 6.30 2.13
C TYR A 444 1.89 6.70 0.89
N LEU A 445 1.56 6.13 -0.28
CA LEU A 445 2.17 6.49 -1.56
C LEU A 445 1.62 7.78 -2.19
N GLY A 446 0.65 8.46 -1.56
CA GLY A 446 0.12 9.76 -2.00
C GLY A 446 -1.18 9.70 -2.82
N ALA A 447 -1.83 8.53 -2.93
CA ALA A 447 -3.13 8.42 -3.58
C ALA A 447 -4.27 8.90 -2.66
N LYS A 448 -5.35 9.44 -3.24
CA LYS A 448 -6.65 9.56 -2.55
C LYS A 448 -7.37 8.22 -2.64
N THR A 449 -7.80 7.62 -1.54
CA THR A 449 -8.42 6.28 -1.54
C THR A 449 -9.80 6.21 -0.92
N LYS A 450 -10.56 5.16 -1.28
CA LYS A 450 -11.82 4.75 -0.65
C LYS A 450 -11.96 3.23 -0.76
N LEU A 451 -12.67 2.59 0.17
CA LEU A 451 -13.16 1.22 -0.03
C LEU A 451 -14.58 1.31 -0.60
N LEU A 452 -14.85 0.59 -1.68
CA LEU A 452 -16.18 0.49 -2.26
C LEU A 452 -16.74 -0.90 -1.89
N THR A 453 -17.81 -0.93 -1.12
CA THR A 453 -18.44 -2.18 -0.66
C THR A 453 -19.27 -2.80 -1.79
N THR A 454 -19.10 -4.10 -2.01
CA THR A 454 -19.75 -4.87 -3.09
C THR A 454 -20.97 -5.68 -2.63
N GLY A 455 -21.15 -5.87 -1.32
CA GLY A 455 -22.23 -6.65 -0.72
C GLY A 455 -21.96 -6.97 0.75
N GLU A 456 -22.86 -7.69 1.41
CA GLU A 456 -22.67 -8.11 2.81
C GLU A 456 -21.65 -9.27 2.95
N ASP A 457 -21.56 -10.14 1.94
CA ASP A 457 -20.70 -11.34 1.94
C ASP A 457 -19.53 -11.28 0.94
N THR A 458 -19.22 -10.12 0.35
CA THR A 458 -18.14 -9.97 -0.67
C THR A 458 -17.05 -8.98 -0.24
N ASN A 459 -15.84 -9.19 -0.75
CA ASN A 459 -14.65 -8.43 -0.40
C ASN A 459 -14.61 -7.06 -1.13
N PRO A 460 -14.33 -5.95 -0.43
CA PRO A 460 -14.48 -4.60 -0.99
C PRO A 460 -13.44 -4.26 -2.06
N ILE A 461 -13.83 -3.42 -3.02
CA ILE A 461 -12.90 -2.88 -4.04
C ILE A 461 -12.08 -1.75 -3.41
N VAL A 462 -10.76 -1.80 -3.57
CA VAL A 462 -9.87 -0.70 -3.22
C VAL A 462 -9.82 0.29 -4.40
N PHE A 463 -10.46 1.44 -4.22
CA PHE A 463 -10.34 2.59 -5.11
C PHE A 463 -9.17 3.47 -4.68
N ALA A 464 -8.26 3.80 -5.60
CA ALA A 464 -7.19 4.78 -5.38
C ALA A 464 -7.04 5.71 -6.58
N ARG A 465 -6.78 7.00 -6.36
CA ARG A 465 -6.59 8.00 -7.41
C ARG A 465 -5.35 8.86 -7.15
N PHE A 466 -4.43 8.83 -8.12
CA PHE A 466 -3.37 9.83 -8.27
C PHE A 466 -3.87 10.89 -9.26
N ASN A 467 -3.77 12.16 -8.88
CA ASN A 467 -4.10 13.27 -9.78
C ASN A 467 -2.82 13.75 -10.46
N ALA A 468 -2.93 14.31 -11.67
CA ALA A 468 -1.78 14.88 -12.38
C ALA A 468 -1.01 15.90 -11.51
N THR A 469 0.29 15.70 -11.37
CA THR A 469 1.19 16.53 -10.55
C THR A 469 2.12 17.43 -11.38
N SER A 470 2.34 17.12 -12.66
CA SER A 470 3.17 17.91 -13.58
C SER A 470 2.66 19.34 -13.78
N THR A 471 3.53 20.23 -14.26
CA THR A 471 3.14 21.54 -14.80
C THR A 471 2.34 21.41 -16.09
N GLU A 472 2.65 20.40 -16.92
CA GLU A 472 1.94 20.08 -18.17
C GLU A 472 0.84 19.05 -17.92
N LYS A 473 -0.23 19.46 -17.22
CA LYS A 473 -1.36 18.58 -16.93
C LYS A 473 -2.24 18.41 -18.16
N VAL A 474 -2.61 17.16 -18.43
CA VAL A 474 -3.58 16.78 -19.46
C VAL A 474 -4.81 16.22 -18.75
N ASP A 475 -6.00 16.70 -19.10
CA ASP A 475 -7.26 16.19 -18.55
C ASP A 475 -7.64 14.86 -19.19
N LYS A 476 -6.91 13.82 -18.77
CA LYS A 476 -7.02 12.44 -19.19
C LYS A 476 -6.89 11.52 -17.99
N THR A 477 -7.50 10.35 -18.04
CA THR A 477 -7.44 9.34 -16.96
C THR A 477 -7.11 7.96 -17.49
N ILE A 478 -6.06 7.36 -16.94
CA ILE A 478 -5.73 5.93 -17.12
C ILE A 478 -6.32 5.16 -15.94
N LEU A 479 -7.14 4.14 -16.22
CA LEU A 479 -7.65 3.21 -15.22
C LEU A 479 -6.80 1.94 -15.21
N PHE A 480 -6.13 1.66 -14.10
CA PHE A 480 -5.50 0.37 -13.83
C PHE A 480 -6.48 -0.55 -13.09
N TYR A 481 -6.59 -1.79 -13.55
CA TYR A 481 -7.36 -2.85 -12.89
C TYR A 481 -6.47 -4.03 -12.48
N GLY A 482 -6.78 -4.62 -11.33
CA GLY A 482 -6.21 -5.87 -10.83
C GLY A 482 -7.05 -6.46 -9.69
N HIS A 483 -6.58 -7.53 -9.05
CA HIS A 483 -7.25 -8.15 -7.90
C HIS A 483 -6.27 -8.57 -6.79
N TYR A 484 -6.71 -8.51 -5.54
CA TYR A 484 -5.88 -8.83 -4.38
C TYR A 484 -6.19 -10.21 -3.76
N ASP A 485 -7.28 -10.85 -4.17
CA ASP A 485 -7.58 -12.22 -3.80
C ASP A 485 -6.77 -13.25 -4.59
N VAL A 486 -6.62 -14.44 -4.01
CA VAL A 486 -5.70 -15.48 -4.48
C VAL A 486 -6.29 -16.88 -4.26
N VAL A 487 -6.03 -17.83 -5.16
CA VAL A 487 -6.38 -19.24 -4.92
C VAL A 487 -5.66 -19.82 -3.68
N GLY A 488 -6.37 -20.66 -2.92
CA GLY A 488 -5.84 -21.27 -1.70
C GLY A 488 -4.61 -22.17 -1.92
N ALA A 489 -3.66 -22.09 -1.00
CA ALA A 489 -2.47 -22.96 -0.92
C ALA A 489 -2.38 -23.69 0.44
N ASP A 490 -2.02 -24.98 0.41
CA ASP A 490 -1.91 -25.87 1.59
C ASP A 490 -0.45 -25.96 2.07
N THR A 491 -0.19 -25.48 3.29
CA THR A 491 1.13 -25.51 3.95
C THR A 491 1.53 -26.90 4.46
N ASN A 492 0.60 -27.85 4.55
CA ASN A 492 0.81 -29.13 5.25
C ASN A 492 1.32 -30.25 4.32
N ARG A 493 1.59 -29.95 3.05
CA ARG A 493 2.07 -30.92 2.04
C ARG A 493 3.39 -30.43 1.42
N PRO A 494 4.34 -31.33 1.13
CA PRO A 494 5.68 -30.98 0.61
C PRO A 494 5.67 -30.57 -0.88
N LYS A 495 4.59 -29.94 -1.35
CA LYS A 495 4.42 -29.45 -2.72
C LYS A 495 5.14 -28.12 -2.94
N TRP A 496 5.27 -27.31 -1.89
CA TRP A 496 5.96 -26.02 -1.91
C TRP A 496 7.38 -26.11 -1.33
N LYS A 497 8.30 -25.33 -1.91
CA LYS A 497 9.70 -25.19 -1.46
C LYS A 497 9.86 -24.30 -0.23
N SER A 498 8.91 -23.37 -0.02
CA SER A 498 8.83 -22.40 1.08
C SER A 498 7.35 -22.27 1.50
N ASP A 499 7.05 -21.58 2.60
CA ASP A 499 5.64 -21.30 2.94
C ASP A 499 5.02 -20.39 1.85
N PRO A 500 3.88 -20.76 1.23
CA PRO A 500 3.21 -19.94 0.22
C PRO A 500 2.86 -18.52 0.70
N TYR A 501 2.65 -18.29 2.00
CA TYR A 501 2.30 -16.97 2.54
C TYR A 501 3.50 -16.26 3.20
N GLN A 502 4.72 -16.75 2.97
CA GLN A 502 5.95 -16.07 3.35
C GLN A 502 6.83 -15.84 2.11
N LEU A 503 6.87 -14.60 1.63
CA LEU A 503 7.65 -14.26 0.44
C LEU A 503 9.12 -14.63 0.63
N THR A 504 9.63 -15.53 -0.22
CA THR A 504 10.97 -16.08 -0.10
C THR A 504 11.76 -15.83 -1.38
N SER A 505 12.86 -15.08 -1.31
CA SER A 505 13.71 -14.80 -2.47
C SER A 505 14.77 -15.90 -2.66
N ILE A 506 14.78 -16.55 -3.83
CA ILE A 506 15.72 -17.63 -4.18
C ILE A 506 16.15 -17.48 -5.64
N ASN A 507 17.46 -17.38 -5.89
CA ASN A 507 18.07 -17.37 -7.23
C ASN A 507 17.45 -16.36 -8.22
N GLY A 508 17.09 -15.15 -7.76
CA GLY A 508 16.49 -14.11 -8.59
C GLY A 508 14.98 -14.23 -8.81
N PHE A 509 14.32 -15.18 -8.14
CA PHE A 509 12.86 -15.33 -8.11
C PHE A 509 12.31 -15.08 -6.71
N LEU A 510 11.16 -14.41 -6.63
CA LEU A 510 10.36 -14.24 -5.41
C LEU A 510 9.30 -15.34 -5.41
N TYR A 511 9.31 -16.23 -4.41
CA TYR A 511 8.33 -17.30 -4.23
C TYR A 511 7.25 -16.88 -3.24
N GLY A 512 5.98 -17.12 -3.58
CA GLY A 512 4.82 -16.83 -2.72
C GLY A 512 3.50 -16.90 -3.50
N ARG A 513 2.39 -17.21 -2.83
CA ARG A 513 1.07 -17.22 -3.45
C ARG A 513 0.61 -15.79 -3.75
N GLY A 514 0.21 -15.58 -5.00
CA GLY A 514 -0.22 -14.31 -5.58
C GLY A 514 0.90 -13.33 -5.85
N VAL A 515 2.17 -13.78 -5.87
CA VAL A 515 3.31 -12.95 -6.24
C VAL A 515 3.27 -12.58 -7.73
N SER A 516 2.85 -13.52 -8.60
CA SER A 516 2.56 -13.24 -10.01
C SER A 516 1.09 -12.92 -10.22
N ASP A 517 0.18 -13.49 -9.42
CA ASP A 517 -1.26 -13.47 -9.63
C ASP A 517 -2.05 -12.95 -8.39
N ASN A 518 -2.25 -11.65 -8.17
CA ASN A 518 -1.86 -10.51 -9.00
C ASN A 518 -1.14 -9.39 -8.18
N LYS A 519 -0.69 -9.71 -6.95
CA LYS A 519 -0.16 -8.73 -5.97
C LYS A 519 1.14 -8.06 -6.42
N GLY A 520 2.02 -8.77 -7.11
CA GLY A 520 3.25 -8.21 -7.68
C GLY A 520 2.98 -7.16 -8.76
N PRO A 521 2.24 -7.50 -9.83
CA PRO A 521 1.80 -6.56 -10.86
C PRO A 521 1.10 -5.30 -10.32
N ILE A 522 0.19 -5.45 -9.35
CA ILE A 522 -0.46 -4.32 -8.65
C ILE A 522 0.54 -3.37 -8.01
N LEU A 523 1.53 -3.89 -7.27
CA LEU A 523 2.52 -3.04 -6.62
C LEU A 523 3.47 -2.41 -7.64
N ALA A 524 3.81 -3.09 -8.74
CA ALA A 524 4.62 -2.51 -9.81
C ALA A 524 3.96 -1.28 -10.45
N SER A 525 2.65 -1.34 -10.75
CA SER A 525 1.92 -0.19 -11.30
C SER A 525 1.69 0.90 -10.25
N LEU A 526 1.37 0.54 -9.01
CA LEU A 526 1.17 1.49 -7.92
C LEU A 526 2.45 2.30 -7.60
N TYR A 527 3.61 1.63 -7.51
CA TYR A 527 4.89 2.31 -7.29
C TYR A 527 5.34 3.14 -8.49
N ALA A 528 4.94 2.79 -9.72
CA ALA A 528 5.20 3.59 -10.91
C ALA A 528 4.40 4.91 -10.92
N ALA A 529 3.11 4.85 -10.57
CA ALA A 529 2.27 6.05 -10.44
C ALA A 529 2.74 6.94 -9.28
N ALA A 530 3.05 6.33 -8.12
CA ALA A 530 3.58 7.04 -6.95
C ALA A 530 4.90 7.75 -7.23
N ASP A 531 5.83 7.09 -7.93
CA ASP A 531 7.08 7.68 -8.40
C ASP A 531 6.86 8.96 -9.22
N LEU A 532 6.01 8.89 -10.25
CA LEU A 532 5.75 10.03 -11.12
C LEU A 532 5.01 11.16 -10.40
N ALA A 533 4.08 10.81 -9.52
CA ALA A 533 3.38 11.78 -8.69
C ALA A 533 4.38 12.54 -7.80
N ARG A 534 5.29 11.79 -7.17
CA ARG A 534 6.33 12.25 -6.24
C ARG A 534 7.47 13.04 -6.89
N THR A 535 7.88 12.70 -8.12
CA THR A 535 8.82 13.49 -8.93
C THR A 535 8.12 14.53 -9.80
N LYS A 536 6.89 14.94 -9.44
CA LYS A 536 6.08 15.95 -10.15
C LYS A 536 6.03 15.81 -11.67
N SER A 537 6.06 14.58 -12.16
CA SER A 537 6.13 14.27 -13.60
C SER A 537 4.89 13.51 -14.11
N LEU A 538 3.89 13.28 -13.25
CA LEU A 538 2.64 12.64 -13.65
C LEU A 538 1.75 13.63 -14.39
N ARG A 539 1.52 13.43 -15.70
CA ARG A 539 0.81 14.38 -16.58
C ARG A 539 -0.70 14.13 -16.66
N CYS A 540 -1.15 12.89 -16.47
CA CYS A 540 -2.57 12.51 -16.46
C CYS A 540 -3.01 12.02 -15.07
N ASN A 541 -4.31 11.80 -14.88
CA ASN A 541 -4.81 11.11 -13.70
C ASN A 541 -4.60 9.59 -13.85
N VAL A 542 -4.31 8.89 -12.74
CA VAL A 542 -4.27 7.42 -12.71
C VAL A 542 -5.21 6.93 -11.60
N VAL A 543 -6.21 6.16 -12.00
CA VAL A 543 -7.20 5.54 -11.11
C VAL A 543 -6.91 4.04 -11.03
N PHE A 544 -6.99 3.48 -9.83
CA PHE A 544 -6.84 2.06 -9.56
C PHE A 544 -8.17 1.51 -9.06
N LEU A 545 -8.67 0.45 -9.68
CA LEU A 545 -9.75 -0.40 -9.19
C LEU A 545 -9.19 -1.79 -8.90
N ILE A 546 -9.08 -2.14 -7.62
CA ILE A 546 -8.46 -3.40 -7.21
C ILE A 546 -9.47 -4.22 -6.41
N GLU A 547 -10.00 -5.29 -7.01
CA GLU A 547 -11.06 -6.11 -6.42
C GLU A 547 -10.53 -7.29 -5.57
N GLY A 548 -11.43 -7.97 -4.86
CA GLY A 548 -11.10 -9.11 -4.00
C GLY A 548 -11.96 -10.35 -4.24
N GLU A 549 -12.52 -10.50 -5.45
CA GLU A 549 -13.43 -11.59 -5.81
C GLU A 549 -13.12 -12.22 -7.18
N GLU A 550 -12.00 -11.89 -7.86
CA GLU A 550 -11.75 -12.33 -9.24
C GLU A 550 -11.67 -13.87 -9.32
N GLU A 551 -10.95 -14.49 -8.38
CA GLU A 551 -10.79 -15.94 -8.25
C GLU A 551 -12.11 -16.65 -7.83
N SER A 552 -13.13 -15.86 -7.48
CA SER A 552 -14.49 -16.29 -7.12
C SER A 552 -15.57 -15.75 -8.07
N GLY A 553 -15.18 -15.18 -9.22
CA GLY A 553 -16.08 -14.75 -10.30
C GLY A 553 -16.50 -13.27 -10.29
N SER A 554 -15.72 -12.38 -9.65
CA SER A 554 -15.92 -10.91 -9.60
C SER A 554 -17.31 -10.48 -9.10
N GLN A 555 -17.80 -11.14 -8.04
CA GLN A 555 -19.17 -10.95 -7.54
C GLN A 555 -19.41 -9.54 -7.00
N GLY A 556 -20.40 -8.85 -7.56
CA GLY A 556 -20.76 -7.46 -7.21
C GLY A 556 -19.88 -6.37 -7.84
N PHE A 557 -18.78 -6.73 -8.54
CA PHE A 557 -17.89 -5.74 -9.15
C PHE A 557 -18.61 -4.85 -10.17
N HIS A 558 -19.40 -5.48 -11.07
CA HIS A 558 -20.11 -4.78 -12.14
C HIS A 558 -21.12 -3.76 -11.58
N GLU A 559 -21.80 -4.10 -10.50
CA GLU A 559 -22.82 -3.28 -9.84
C GLU A 559 -22.17 -2.10 -9.11
N THR A 560 -21.14 -2.33 -8.30
CA THR A 560 -20.45 -1.29 -7.54
C THR A 560 -19.72 -0.29 -8.44
N VAL A 561 -19.15 -0.73 -9.57
CA VAL A 561 -18.52 0.19 -10.54
C VAL A 561 -19.56 1.09 -11.23
N ARG A 562 -20.77 0.59 -11.52
CA ARG A 562 -21.85 1.42 -12.06
C ARG A 562 -22.35 2.44 -11.03
N GLU A 563 -22.53 2.02 -9.78
CA GLU A 563 -22.94 2.90 -8.68
C GLU A 563 -21.92 4.02 -8.43
N HIS A 564 -20.64 3.69 -8.46
CA HIS A 564 -19.55 4.64 -8.16
C HIS A 564 -18.95 5.31 -9.41
N LYS A 565 -19.60 5.20 -10.58
CA LYS A 565 -19.08 5.70 -11.86
C LYS A 565 -18.74 7.18 -11.83
N ASP A 566 -19.59 8.00 -11.20
CA ASP A 566 -19.36 9.44 -11.03
C ASP A 566 -18.14 9.75 -10.14
N GLN A 567 -17.82 8.87 -9.18
CA GLN A 567 -16.65 9.00 -8.31
C GLN A 567 -15.35 8.55 -9.02
N ILE A 568 -15.46 7.59 -9.93
CA ILE A 568 -14.35 7.13 -10.78
C ILE A 568 -14.02 8.23 -11.82
N GLY A 569 -15.05 8.83 -12.41
CA GLY A 569 -14.95 9.88 -13.42
C GLY A 569 -14.72 9.34 -14.83
N PRO A 570 -14.44 10.22 -15.81
CA PRO A 570 -14.11 9.80 -17.17
C PRO A 570 -12.79 9.02 -17.18
N VAL A 571 -12.75 8.00 -18.05
CA VAL A 571 -11.59 7.12 -18.28
C VAL A 571 -11.34 7.11 -19.78
N ASP A 572 -10.09 7.32 -20.17
CA ASP A 572 -9.66 7.35 -21.58
C ASP A 572 -8.96 6.05 -21.99
N TRP A 573 -8.32 5.38 -21.04
CA TRP A 573 -7.62 4.12 -21.27
C TRP A 573 -7.75 3.18 -20.08
N ILE A 574 -7.84 1.88 -20.37
CA ILE A 574 -7.88 0.82 -19.36
C ILE A 574 -6.62 -0.05 -19.50
N LEU A 575 -5.90 -0.24 -18.40
CA LEU A 575 -4.69 -1.05 -18.34
C LEU A 575 -4.84 -2.18 -17.32
N LEU A 576 -4.54 -3.39 -17.75
CA LEU A 576 -4.55 -4.59 -16.92
C LEU A 576 -3.15 -5.19 -16.92
N ALA A 577 -2.86 -5.99 -15.89
CA ALA A 577 -1.60 -6.69 -15.79
C ALA A 577 -1.79 -8.09 -15.19
N ASN A 578 -2.71 -8.85 -15.76
CA ASN A 578 -3.00 -10.23 -15.35
C ASN A 578 -2.86 -11.18 -16.54
N SER A 579 -1.61 -11.47 -16.89
CA SER A 579 -1.22 -12.31 -18.04
C SER A 579 0.26 -12.70 -17.98
N TYR A 580 0.64 -13.66 -18.83
CA TYR A 580 1.93 -14.35 -18.75
C TYR A 580 2.62 -14.38 -20.10
N TRP A 581 3.95 -14.40 -20.10
CA TRP A 581 4.72 -14.56 -21.32
C TRP A 581 4.50 -15.96 -21.91
N LEU A 582 4.66 -16.07 -23.23
CA LEU A 582 4.48 -17.34 -23.94
C LEU A 582 5.63 -18.33 -23.67
N ASP A 583 6.81 -17.81 -23.31
CA ASP A 583 8.00 -18.52 -22.84
C ASP A 583 8.65 -17.80 -21.63
N ASP A 584 9.91 -18.13 -21.30
CA ASP A 584 10.68 -17.50 -20.22
C ASP A 584 11.67 -16.41 -20.70
N TYR A 585 11.61 -15.99 -21.97
CA TYR A 585 12.67 -15.22 -22.63
C TYR A 585 12.19 -13.97 -23.37
N ASN A 586 11.04 -14.05 -24.05
CA ASN A 586 10.57 -13.02 -24.97
C ASN A 586 9.36 -12.28 -24.38
N PRO A 587 9.46 -10.94 -24.16
CA PRO A 587 8.35 -10.19 -23.62
C PRO A 587 7.16 -10.19 -24.58
N CYS A 588 5.95 -10.23 -24.02
CA CYS A 588 4.70 -10.37 -24.76
C CYS A 588 3.77 -9.18 -24.49
N LEU A 589 2.79 -8.97 -25.38
CA LEU A 589 1.64 -8.09 -25.19
C LEU A 589 0.36 -8.86 -25.53
N THR A 590 -0.57 -8.96 -24.57
CA THR A 590 -1.79 -9.75 -24.73
C THR A 590 -2.91 -8.85 -25.25
N TYR A 591 -3.34 -9.09 -26.49
CA TYR A 591 -4.39 -8.32 -27.17
C TYR A 591 -5.73 -9.07 -27.32
N GLY A 592 -5.83 -10.28 -26.78
CA GLY A 592 -7.11 -11.01 -26.77
C GLY A 592 -7.15 -12.17 -25.78
N LEU A 593 -8.33 -12.40 -25.23
CA LEU A 593 -8.66 -13.44 -24.26
C LEU A 593 -9.92 -14.17 -24.73
N ARG A 594 -10.01 -15.47 -24.48
CA ARG A 594 -11.24 -16.22 -24.73
C ARG A 594 -12.24 -15.91 -23.63
N GLY A 595 -13.53 -16.05 -23.93
CA GLY A 595 -14.56 -16.12 -22.89
C GLY A 595 -14.70 -17.53 -22.35
N VAL A 596 -15.54 -17.71 -21.34
CA VAL A 596 -15.90 -19.03 -20.83
C VAL A 596 -17.33 -19.07 -20.32
N VAL A 597 -18.02 -20.19 -20.58
CA VAL A 597 -19.26 -20.59 -19.91
C VAL A 597 -18.98 -21.87 -19.15
N HIS A 598 -19.18 -21.86 -17.83
CA HIS A 598 -19.11 -23.03 -16.97
C HIS A 598 -20.51 -23.54 -16.66
N ALA A 599 -20.71 -24.87 -16.75
CA ALA A 599 -22.01 -25.48 -16.51
C ALA A 599 -21.91 -26.86 -15.83
N ASN A 600 -22.95 -27.21 -15.07
CA ASN A 600 -23.21 -28.57 -14.62
C ASN A 600 -24.47 -29.10 -15.30
N LEU A 601 -24.41 -30.37 -15.72
CA LEU A 601 -25.58 -31.15 -16.15
C LEU A 601 -25.84 -32.20 -15.08
N VAL A 602 -27.01 -32.14 -14.43
CA VAL A 602 -27.37 -33.03 -13.33
C VAL A 602 -28.62 -33.81 -13.72
N VAL A 603 -28.53 -35.14 -13.80
CA VAL A 603 -29.69 -36.02 -14.00
C VAL A 603 -30.05 -36.67 -12.67
N THR A 604 -31.33 -36.61 -12.28
CA THR A 604 -31.86 -37.14 -11.01
C THR A 604 -33.05 -38.05 -11.25
N SER A 605 -33.10 -39.18 -10.54
CA SER A 605 -34.27 -40.07 -10.47
C SER A 605 -35.11 -39.80 -9.22
N ASP A 606 -36.41 -40.06 -9.31
CA ASP A 606 -37.30 -40.16 -8.15
C ASP A 606 -37.03 -41.42 -7.31
N HIS A 607 -36.42 -42.44 -7.90
CA HIS A 607 -36.02 -43.64 -7.19
C HIS A 607 -34.80 -43.41 -6.28
N PRO A 608 -34.69 -44.11 -5.13
CA PRO A 608 -33.45 -44.18 -4.36
C PRO A 608 -32.36 -44.93 -5.13
N ASP A 609 -31.15 -45.06 -4.56
CA ASP A 609 -30.13 -45.95 -5.13
C ASP A 609 -30.65 -47.40 -5.17
N LEU A 610 -30.64 -48.02 -6.36
CA LEU A 610 -31.19 -49.37 -6.61
C LEU A 610 -30.09 -50.41 -6.82
N HIS A 611 -30.41 -51.70 -6.74
CA HIS A 611 -29.45 -52.77 -6.95
C HIS A 611 -29.46 -53.25 -8.40
N SER A 612 -28.38 -53.00 -9.15
CA SER A 612 -28.35 -53.20 -10.62
C SER A 612 -28.59 -54.64 -11.07
N GLY A 613 -28.34 -55.64 -10.21
CA GLY A 613 -28.66 -57.05 -10.49
C GLY A 613 -30.10 -57.49 -10.17
N ILE A 614 -30.92 -56.62 -9.55
CA ILE A 614 -32.33 -56.88 -9.22
C ILE A 614 -33.22 -55.96 -10.04
N ASP A 615 -32.92 -54.66 -10.02
CA ASP A 615 -33.74 -53.59 -10.59
C ASP A 615 -33.31 -53.20 -12.02
N GLY A 616 -32.08 -53.57 -12.41
CA GLY A 616 -31.53 -53.29 -13.74
C GLY A 616 -32.32 -53.98 -14.84
N SER A 617 -33.08 -53.18 -15.60
CA SER A 617 -33.98 -53.66 -16.65
C SER A 617 -33.99 -52.71 -17.85
N ALA A 618 -34.64 -53.12 -18.93
CA ALA A 618 -34.86 -52.27 -20.11
C ALA A 618 -36.06 -51.30 -19.97
N LEU A 619 -36.71 -51.28 -18.79
CA LEU A 619 -37.85 -50.42 -18.47
C LEU A 619 -37.51 -49.37 -17.39
N LEU A 620 -36.25 -49.33 -16.96
CA LEU A 620 -35.75 -48.41 -15.94
C LEU A 620 -34.75 -47.44 -16.57
N ASP A 621 -35.07 -46.16 -16.51
CA ASP A 621 -34.20 -45.08 -16.95
C ASP A 621 -33.15 -44.81 -15.87
N GLU A 622 -31.87 -44.94 -16.21
CA GLU A 622 -30.79 -44.82 -15.23
C GLU A 622 -30.05 -43.48 -15.42
N PRO A 623 -29.97 -42.60 -14.40
CA PRO A 623 -29.38 -41.26 -14.53
C PRO A 623 -27.97 -41.23 -15.13
N VAL A 624 -27.16 -42.27 -14.88
CA VAL A 624 -25.80 -42.41 -15.45
C VAL A 624 -25.84 -42.73 -16.95
N LYS A 625 -26.81 -43.52 -17.42
CA LYS A 625 -26.99 -43.81 -18.86
C LYS A 625 -27.44 -42.55 -19.58
N ASP A 626 -28.48 -41.90 -19.08
CA ASP A 626 -29.10 -40.73 -19.71
C ASP A 626 -28.09 -39.57 -19.82
N LEU A 627 -27.37 -39.28 -18.73
CA LEU A 627 -26.28 -38.30 -18.74
C LEU A 627 -25.15 -38.67 -19.72
N SER A 628 -24.80 -39.95 -19.83
CA SER A 628 -23.77 -40.41 -20.77
C SER A 628 -24.20 -40.22 -22.23
N ILE A 629 -25.47 -40.47 -22.55
CA ILE A 629 -26.03 -40.24 -23.88
C ILE A 629 -26.09 -38.75 -24.15
N LEU A 630 -26.66 -37.94 -23.26
CA LEU A 630 -26.74 -36.49 -23.36
C LEU A 630 -25.37 -35.84 -23.59
N VAL A 631 -24.37 -36.18 -22.78
CA VAL A 631 -23.02 -35.61 -22.94
C VAL A 631 -22.37 -36.03 -24.27
N SER A 632 -22.74 -37.19 -24.82
CA SER A 632 -22.24 -37.63 -26.13
C SER A 632 -22.81 -36.83 -27.31
N THR A 633 -23.95 -36.14 -27.16
CA THR A 633 -24.53 -35.29 -28.22
C THR A 633 -23.86 -33.93 -28.32
N LEU A 634 -23.30 -33.40 -27.23
CA LEU A 634 -22.70 -32.06 -27.15
C LEU A 634 -21.46 -31.89 -28.06
N VAL A 635 -20.67 -32.94 -28.25
CA VAL A 635 -19.36 -32.89 -28.94
C VAL A 635 -19.25 -33.97 -30.01
N GLY A 636 -19.14 -33.54 -31.27
CA GLY A 636 -18.93 -34.38 -32.43
C GLY A 636 -17.47 -34.79 -32.66
N ARG A 637 -17.24 -35.46 -33.79
CA ARG A 637 -15.90 -35.96 -34.18
C ARG A 637 -14.87 -34.83 -34.19
N LYS A 638 -13.67 -35.12 -33.66
CA LYS A 638 -12.54 -34.19 -33.51
C LYS A 638 -12.82 -32.96 -32.62
N GLY A 639 -13.79 -33.03 -31.70
CA GLY A 639 -14.05 -31.97 -30.73
C GLY A 639 -14.93 -30.82 -31.24
N LYS A 640 -15.57 -30.97 -32.41
CA LYS A 640 -16.52 -29.96 -32.90
C LYS A 640 -17.73 -29.91 -31.97
N ILE A 641 -18.04 -28.74 -31.42
CA ILE A 641 -19.24 -28.50 -30.61
C ILE A 641 -20.48 -28.60 -31.52
N ASN A 642 -21.50 -29.34 -31.09
CA ASN A 642 -22.69 -29.66 -31.91
C ASN A 642 -23.88 -28.71 -31.71
N LEU A 643 -23.77 -27.69 -30.85
CA LEU A 643 -24.82 -26.69 -30.64
C LEU A 643 -25.20 -26.01 -31.99
N PRO A 644 -26.50 -25.90 -32.32
CA PRO A 644 -26.95 -25.24 -33.55
C PRO A 644 -26.44 -23.80 -33.66
N GLY A 645 -26.00 -23.38 -34.86
CA GLY A 645 -25.49 -22.03 -35.14
C GLY A 645 -24.19 -21.63 -34.42
N PHE A 646 -23.65 -22.48 -33.53
CA PHE A 646 -22.58 -22.09 -32.60
C PHE A 646 -21.28 -21.60 -33.27
N HIS A 647 -20.96 -22.12 -34.46
CA HIS A 647 -19.73 -21.77 -35.20
C HIS A 647 -19.92 -20.60 -36.18
N ASP A 648 -21.15 -20.18 -36.43
CA ASP A 648 -21.49 -19.16 -37.42
C ASP A 648 -20.92 -17.76 -37.10
N PRO A 649 -20.86 -17.28 -35.83
CA PRO A 649 -20.21 -16.01 -35.49
C PRO A 649 -18.66 -16.08 -35.42
N VAL A 650 -18.04 -17.25 -35.62
CA VAL A 650 -16.57 -17.37 -35.48
C VAL A 650 -15.87 -16.68 -36.66
N ARG A 651 -15.19 -15.56 -36.38
CA ARG A 651 -14.49 -14.74 -37.38
C ARG A 651 -13.52 -15.56 -38.25
N PRO A 652 -13.51 -15.38 -39.59
CA PRO A 652 -12.53 -16.01 -40.47
C PRO A 652 -11.11 -15.45 -40.18
N LEU A 653 -10.09 -16.26 -40.46
CA LEU A 653 -8.70 -15.86 -40.33
C LEU A 653 -8.36 -14.74 -41.33
N THR A 654 -7.75 -13.66 -40.84
CA THR A 654 -7.28 -12.53 -41.68
C THR A 654 -5.79 -12.62 -41.97
N GLU A 655 -5.32 -12.00 -43.06
CA GLU A 655 -3.89 -11.94 -43.38
C GLU A 655 -3.06 -11.24 -42.29
N ALA A 656 -3.62 -10.21 -41.65
CA ALA A 656 -2.96 -9.49 -40.56
C ALA A 656 -2.82 -10.37 -39.30
N GLU A 657 -3.81 -11.20 -39.00
CA GLU A 657 -3.74 -12.17 -37.91
C GLU A 657 -2.75 -13.30 -38.21
N GLN A 658 -2.75 -13.83 -39.45
CA GLN A 658 -1.80 -14.84 -39.90
C GLN A 658 -0.34 -14.37 -39.76
N LYS A 659 -0.04 -13.12 -40.17
CA LYS A 659 1.30 -12.52 -40.01
C LYS A 659 1.75 -12.39 -38.55
N ARG A 660 0.83 -12.14 -37.61
CA ARG A 660 1.16 -12.12 -36.17
C ARG A 660 1.50 -13.52 -35.65
N PHE A 661 0.81 -14.57 -36.10
CA PHE A 661 1.17 -15.96 -35.80
C PHE A 661 2.53 -16.38 -36.39
N GLU A 662 2.84 -15.94 -37.60
CA GLU A 662 4.16 -16.18 -38.23
C GLU A 662 5.28 -15.50 -37.44
N ALA A 663 5.10 -14.24 -37.03
CA ALA A 663 6.05 -13.52 -36.19
C ALA A 663 6.27 -14.17 -34.81
N ILE A 664 5.23 -14.77 -34.21
CA ILE A 664 5.38 -15.57 -32.98
C ILE A 664 6.29 -16.79 -33.24
N ALA A 665 6.06 -17.52 -34.33
CA ALA A 665 6.85 -18.70 -34.66
C ALA A 665 8.32 -18.35 -34.94
N ASP A 666 8.58 -17.28 -35.69
CA ASP A 666 9.95 -16.82 -36.02
C ASP A 666 10.78 -16.47 -34.77
N VAL A 667 10.16 -15.95 -33.72
CA VAL A 667 10.84 -15.58 -32.46
C VAL A 667 11.00 -16.78 -31.50
N LEU A 668 10.00 -17.68 -31.43
CA LEU A 668 10.04 -18.85 -30.54
C LEU A 668 10.96 -19.97 -31.03
N LEU A 669 10.90 -20.32 -32.33
CA LEU A 669 11.58 -21.51 -32.87
C LEU A 669 13.10 -21.54 -32.65
N PRO A 670 13.86 -20.42 -32.71
CA PRO A 670 15.28 -20.41 -32.39
C PRO A 670 15.63 -20.86 -30.96
N GLN A 671 14.68 -20.73 -30.02
CA GLN A 671 14.86 -21.06 -28.60
C GLN A 671 14.21 -22.40 -28.23
N HIS A 672 13.38 -22.97 -29.11
CA HIS A 672 12.63 -24.22 -28.94
C HIS A 672 12.92 -25.23 -30.07
N PRO A 673 14.17 -25.74 -30.20
CA PRO A 673 14.57 -26.67 -31.27
C PRO A 673 13.84 -28.03 -31.20
N GLU A 674 13.16 -28.35 -30.10
CA GLU A 674 12.26 -29.49 -29.97
C GLU A 674 10.96 -29.38 -30.77
N ILE A 675 10.66 -28.22 -31.37
CA ILE A 675 9.50 -27.98 -32.23
C ILE A 675 9.96 -27.97 -33.71
N PRO A 676 9.85 -29.09 -34.44
CA PRO A 676 10.40 -29.20 -35.79
C PRO A 676 9.52 -28.61 -36.89
N ASP A 677 8.28 -28.20 -36.59
CA ASP A 677 7.29 -27.74 -37.58
C ASP A 677 6.60 -26.45 -37.12
N SER A 678 6.95 -25.35 -37.79
CA SER A 678 6.35 -24.03 -37.60
C SER A 678 4.84 -24.02 -37.87
N GLN A 679 4.37 -24.74 -38.88
CA GLN A 679 2.95 -24.78 -39.25
C GLN A 679 2.12 -25.57 -38.22
N ALA A 680 2.69 -26.64 -37.63
CA ALA A 680 2.07 -27.32 -36.50
C ALA A 680 1.98 -26.43 -35.24
N LEU A 681 3.00 -25.60 -34.98
CA LEU A 681 2.99 -24.62 -33.88
C LEU A 681 1.91 -23.56 -34.10
N ILE A 682 1.91 -22.87 -35.24
CA ILE A 682 0.91 -21.85 -35.61
C ILE A 682 -0.51 -22.43 -35.47
N LYS A 683 -0.74 -23.63 -36.02
CA LYS A 683 -2.02 -24.33 -35.94
C LYS A 683 -2.42 -24.68 -34.50
N SER A 684 -1.48 -25.07 -33.65
CA SER A 684 -1.72 -25.28 -32.21
C SER A 684 -2.17 -24.00 -31.52
N LEU A 685 -1.48 -22.88 -31.76
CA LEU A 685 -1.83 -21.57 -31.19
C LEU A 685 -3.21 -21.11 -31.68
N MET A 686 -3.52 -21.27 -32.96
CA MET A 686 -4.85 -20.94 -33.52
C MET A 686 -5.98 -21.70 -32.79
N TYR A 687 -5.85 -23.02 -32.63
CA TYR A 687 -6.86 -23.83 -31.90
C TYR A 687 -7.00 -23.45 -30.43
N ARG A 688 -5.96 -22.86 -29.82
CA ARG A 688 -5.96 -22.45 -28.41
C ARG A 688 -6.50 -21.04 -28.18
N TRP A 689 -6.41 -20.15 -29.17
CA TRP A 689 -6.65 -18.72 -28.99
C TRP A 689 -7.83 -18.16 -29.80
N ARG A 690 -8.11 -18.70 -31.00
CA ARG A 690 -9.16 -18.18 -31.89
C ARG A 690 -10.24 -19.20 -32.28
N GLU A 691 -10.12 -20.45 -31.84
CA GLU A 691 -11.16 -21.47 -32.00
C GLU A 691 -11.84 -21.75 -30.65
N PRO A 692 -13.17 -21.95 -30.64
CA PRO A 692 -13.91 -22.33 -29.44
C PRO A 692 -13.67 -23.81 -29.10
N SER A 693 -13.79 -24.18 -27.81
CA SER A 693 -13.52 -25.54 -27.34
C SER A 693 -14.36 -25.93 -26.12
N LEU A 694 -14.96 -27.13 -26.14
CA LEU A 694 -15.67 -27.69 -24.99
C LEU A 694 -14.79 -28.70 -24.26
N THR A 695 -14.74 -28.60 -22.93
CA THR A 695 -14.01 -29.52 -22.04
C THR A 695 -14.96 -30.12 -21.01
N LEU A 696 -14.95 -31.45 -20.88
CA LEU A 696 -15.58 -32.16 -19.78
C LEU A 696 -14.55 -32.30 -18.65
N HIS A 697 -14.86 -31.77 -17.47
CA HIS A 697 -13.94 -31.73 -16.32
C HIS A 697 -14.08 -32.96 -15.41
N SER A 698 -15.32 -33.29 -15.05
CA SER A 698 -15.64 -34.46 -14.24
C SER A 698 -16.99 -35.05 -14.63
N MET A 699 -17.15 -36.34 -14.35
CA MET A 699 -18.43 -37.03 -14.25
C MET A 699 -18.48 -37.68 -12.88
N GLU A 700 -19.45 -37.29 -12.07
CA GLU A 700 -19.57 -37.64 -10.67
C GLU A 700 -20.87 -38.39 -10.42
N VAL A 701 -20.74 -39.53 -9.73
CA VAL A 701 -21.84 -40.38 -9.30
C VAL A 701 -21.74 -40.51 -7.78
N PRO A 702 -22.55 -39.76 -7.01
CA PRO A 702 -22.58 -39.86 -5.55
C PRO A 702 -22.78 -41.32 -5.10
N GLY A 703 -22.06 -41.73 -4.06
CA GLY A 703 -22.10 -43.13 -3.54
C GLY A 703 -21.16 -44.13 -4.23
N SER A 704 -20.68 -43.86 -5.45
CA SER A 704 -19.98 -44.84 -6.31
C SER A 704 -18.61 -45.36 -5.80
N LYS A 705 -18.02 -44.80 -4.74
CA LYS A 705 -16.60 -45.02 -4.35
C LYS A 705 -16.18 -46.47 -4.00
N SER A 706 -17.10 -47.42 -3.87
CA SER A 706 -16.76 -48.85 -3.68
C SER A 706 -17.83 -49.86 -4.15
N GLY A 707 -18.94 -49.42 -4.76
CA GLY A 707 -20.08 -50.30 -5.12
C GLY A 707 -20.19 -50.53 -6.62
N THR A 708 -20.02 -51.77 -7.09
CA THR A 708 -20.11 -52.13 -8.52
C THR A 708 -21.50 -52.62 -8.96
N THR A 709 -22.47 -52.68 -8.05
CA THR A 709 -23.82 -53.26 -8.27
C THR A 709 -24.95 -52.30 -7.91
N THR A 710 -24.71 -50.99 -8.01
CA THR A 710 -25.66 -49.94 -7.63
C THR A 710 -26.02 -49.07 -8.83
N ILE A 711 -27.32 -48.87 -9.08
CA ILE A 711 -27.85 -47.83 -9.96
C ILE A 711 -28.00 -46.59 -9.09
N ALA A 712 -27.25 -45.53 -9.37
CA ALA A 712 -27.26 -44.33 -8.57
C ALA A 712 -28.44 -43.42 -8.92
N ARG A 713 -29.08 -42.85 -7.89
CA ARG A 713 -30.18 -41.89 -8.01
C ARG A 713 -29.80 -40.61 -8.77
N ARG A 714 -28.53 -40.22 -8.79
CA ARG A 714 -28.07 -38.97 -9.39
C ARG A 714 -26.74 -39.15 -10.10
N ALA A 715 -26.60 -38.46 -11.23
CA ALA A 715 -25.33 -38.31 -11.95
C ALA A 715 -25.11 -36.82 -12.29
N LYS A 716 -23.87 -36.35 -12.24
CA LYS A 716 -23.48 -34.97 -12.55
C LYS A 716 -22.31 -34.96 -13.52
N ALA A 717 -22.37 -34.14 -14.57
CA ALA A 717 -21.22 -33.80 -15.40
C ALA A 717 -20.92 -32.30 -15.26
N SER A 718 -19.66 -31.95 -15.00
CA SER A 718 -19.20 -30.56 -14.97
C SER A 718 -18.35 -30.26 -16.21
N LEU A 719 -18.67 -29.18 -16.91
CA LEU A 719 -18.09 -28.83 -18.21
C LEU A 719 -17.82 -27.33 -18.33
N SER A 720 -16.99 -26.97 -19.31
CA SER A 720 -16.86 -25.59 -19.77
C SER A 720 -16.79 -25.49 -21.29
N ILE A 721 -17.29 -24.38 -21.82
CA ILE A 721 -17.16 -23.97 -23.21
C ILE A 721 -16.31 -22.70 -23.24
N ARG A 722 -15.12 -22.77 -23.83
CA ARG A 722 -14.34 -21.58 -24.17
C ARG A 722 -14.89 -20.99 -25.46
N ILE A 723 -15.26 -19.72 -25.39
CA ILE A 723 -15.87 -18.96 -26.49
C ILE A 723 -14.88 -17.92 -27.03
N VAL A 724 -15.11 -17.45 -28.25
CA VAL A 724 -14.22 -16.54 -28.98
C VAL A 724 -14.98 -15.24 -29.34
N PRO A 725 -14.31 -14.18 -29.84
CA PRO A 725 -14.97 -12.92 -30.17
C PRO A 725 -16.19 -13.11 -31.09
N ASP A 726 -17.18 -12.25 -30.89
CA ASP A 726 -18.54 -12.27 -31.47
C ASP A 726 -19.48 -13.37 -30.95
N GLN A 727 -19.03 -14.27 -30.07
CA GLN A 727 -19.92 -15.11 -29.25
C GLN A 727 -20.20 -14.41 -27.91
N GLN A 728 -21.47 -14.14 -27.56
CA GLN A 728 -21.84 -13.63 -26.23
C GLN A 728 -22.00 -14.78 -25.23
N ALA A 729 -21.51 -14.62 -24.00
CA ALA A 729 -21.55 -15.68 -23.00
C ALA A 729 -22.99 -16.08 -22.58
N ASP A 730 -23.89 -15.11 -22.50
CA ASP A 730 -25.31 -15.34 -22.17
C ASP A 730 -26.05 -16.14 -23.24
N GLU A 731 -25.83 -15.83 -24.52
CA GLU A 731 -26.43 -16.55 -25.65
C GLU A 731 -25.92 -17.99 -25.72
N VAL A 732 -24.61 -18.21 -25.54
CA VAL A 732 -24.03 -19.55 -25.50
C VAL A 732 -24.55 -20.36 -24.31
N ALA A 733 -24.72 -19.74 -23.14
CA ALA A 733 -25.32 -20.39 -21.98
C ALA A 733 -26.79 -20.78 -22.22
N ALA A 734 -27.59 -19.87 -22.80
CA ALA A 734 -28.99 -20.15 -23.16
C ALA A 734 -29.10 -21.26 -24.21
N ASN A 735 -28.27 -21.23 -25.25
CA ASN A 735 -28.23 -22.24 -26.31
C ASN A 735 -27.77 -23.61 -25.78
N LEU A 736 -26.83 -23.65 -24.83
CA LEU A 736 -26.44 -24.89 -24.15
C LEU A 736 -27.60 -25.48 -23.36
N THR A 737 -28.30 -24.68 -22.56
CA THR A 737 -29.46 -25.13 -21.78
C THR A 737 -30.59 -25.64 -22.67
N ALA A 738 -30.95 -24.88 -23.72
CA ALA A 738 -32.00 -25.27 -24.65
C ALA A 738 -31.66 -26.56 -25.40
N PHE A 739 -30.44 -26.68 -25.92
CA PHE A 739 -29.99 -27.91 -26.60
C PHE A 739 -29.90 -29.10 -25.65
N ALA A 740 -29.42 -28.90 -24.42
CA ALA A 740 -29.35 -29.98 -23.44
C ALA A 740 -30.75 -30.49 -23.05
N GLN A 741 -31.72 -29.59 -22.90
CA GLN A 741 -33.11 -29.98 -22.66
C GLN A 741 -33.71 -30.72 -23.86
N GLU A 742 -33.60 -30.17 -25.07
CA GLU A 742 -34.11 -30.82 -26.29
C GLU A 742 -33.53 -32.23 -26.49
N GLN A 743 -32.21 -32.39 -26.30
CA GLN A 743 -31.56 -33.70 -26.44
C GLN A 743 -31.92 -34.68 -25.31
N PHE A 744 -32.35 -34.19 -24.15
CA PHE A 744 -32.81 -35.02 -23.03
C PHE A 744 -34.28 -35.42 -23.19
N ASP A 745 -35.14 -34.51 -23.65
CA ASP A 745 -36.54 -34.78 -23.98
C ASP A 745 -36.67 -35.88 -25.06
N LEU A 746 -35.72 -35.92 -26.02
CA LEU A 746 -35.61 -36.97 -27.03
C LEU A 746 -35.25 -38.37 -26.48
N LEU A 747 -34.86 -38.49 -25.21
CA LEU A 747 -34.61 -39.79 -24.56
C LEU A 747 -35.91 -40.46 -24.07
N ASP A 748 -37.01 -39.71 -23.93
CA ASP A 748 -38.28 -40.16 -23.33
C ASP A 748 -38.09 -40.76 -21.92
N SER A 749 -37.12 -40.22 -21.17
CA SER A 749 -36.73 -40.68 -19.82
C SER A 749 -37.64 -40.12 -18.73
N GLN A 750 -37.92 -40.94 -17.71
CA GLN A 750 -38.63 -40.52 -16.48
C GLN A 750 -37.76 -39.73 -15.49
N ASN A 751 -36.45 -39.59 -15.75
CA ASN A 751 -35.55 -38.82 -14.90
C ASN A 751 -35.66 -37.30 -15.18
N GLU A 752 -35.24 -36.47 -14.22
CA GLU A 752 -35.20 -35.02 -14.36
C GLU A 752 -33.79 -34.54 -14.71
N LEU A 753 -33.66 -33.67 -15.72
CA LEU A 753 -32.44 -32.92 -16.03
C LEU A 753 -32.49 -31.53 -15.39
N THR A 754 -31.41 -31.15 -14.71
CA THR A 754 -31.13 -29.77 -14.30
C THR A 754 -29.85 -29.28 -14.96
N VAL A 755 -29.90 -28.10 -15.59
CA VAL A 755 -28.74 -27.40 -16.16
C VAL A 755 -28.40 -26.20 -15.28
N GLU A 756 -27.26 -26.24 -14.60
CA GLU A 756 -26.77 -25.18 -13.72
C GLU A 756 -25.67 -24.40 -14.45
N ILE A 757 -25.84 -23.11 -14.74
CA ILE A 757 -24.75 -22.26 -15.25
C ILE A 757 -24.02 -21.66 -14.05
N THR A 758 -22.75 -22.05 -13.85
CA THR A 758 -21.97 -21.69 -12.65
C THR A 758 -21.01 -20.52 -12.86
N GLY A 759 -20.77 -20.09 -14.10
CA GLY A 759 -19.92 -18.94 -14.40
C GLY A 759 -19.98 -18.55 -15.88
N LYS A 760 -19.85 -17.25 -16.16
CA LYS A 760 -19.92 -16.67 -17.51
C LYS A 760 -18.91 -15.54 -17.64
N SER A 761 -18.20 -15.48 -18.77
CA SER A 761 -17.27 -14.41 -19.13
C SER A 761 -17.26 -14.27 -20.65
N ASP A 762 -17.45 -13.04 -21.15
CA ASP A 762 -17.35 -12.71 -22.58
C ASP A 762 -15.89 -12.86 -23.06
N ALA A 763 -15.72 -13.14 -24.36
CA ALA A 763 -14.42 -13.01 -24.99
C ALA A 763 -14.00 -11.52 -25.13
N TRP A 764 -12.70 -11.26 -25.03
CA TRP A 764 -12.12 -9.94 -25.22
C TRP A 764 -11.12 -9.94 -26.39
N LEU A 765 -11.14 -8.88 -27.18
CA LEU A 765 -10.21 -8.64 -28.27
C LEU A 765 -10.00 -7.14 -28.41
N GLY A 766 -8.84 -6.67 -27.93
CA GLY A 766 -8.39 -5.31 -28.13
C GLY A 766 -7.86 -5.07 -29.55
N ASP A 767 -7.74 -3.81 -29.91
CA ASP A 767 -7.09 -3.38 -31.15
C ASP A 767 -5.57 -3.24 -30.92
N PRO A 768 -4.72 -4.14 -31.44
CA PRO A 768 -3.28 -4.10 -31.21
C PRO A 768 -2.57 -2.94 -31.92
N ASP A 769 -3.27 -2.18 -32.77
CA ASP A 769 -2.70 -1.12 -33.59
C ASP A 769 -3.07 0.30 -33.06
N ASN A 770 -3.68 0.40 -31.87
CA ASN A 770 -4.05 1.65 -31.20
C ASN A 770 -2.90 2.30 -30.39
N GLU A 771 -3.13 3.50 -29.83
CA GLU A 771 -2.10 4.28 -29.14
C GLU A 771 -1.62 3.66 -27.81
N ILE A 772 -2.47 2.93 -27.07
CA ILE A 772 -2.05 2.26 -25.83
C ILE A 772 -1.15 1.05 -26.13
N PHE A 773 -1.46 0.22 -27.13
CA PHE A 773 -0.60 -0.88 -27.55
C PHE A 773 0.71 -0.38 -28.17
N ALA A 774 0.68 0.71 -28.96
CA ALA A 774 1.89 1.33 -29.49
C ALA A 774 2.81 1.85 -28.37
N THR A 775 2.25 2.52 -27.35
CA THR A 775 3.01 3.04 -26.21
C THR A 775 3.55 1.94 -25.31
N LEU A 776 2.77 0.88 -25.05
CA LEU A 776 3.23 -0.33 -24.35
C LEU A 776 4.36 -1.03 -25.10
N SER A 777 4.29 -1.09 -26.44
CA SER A 777 5.32 -1.70 -27.28
C SER A 777 6.67 -0.98 -27.17
N GLU A 778 6.64 0.36 -27.20
CA GLU A 778 7.81 1.20 -26.95
C GLU A 778 8.32 1.06 -25.51
N ALA A 779 7.43 1.08 -24.51
CA ALA A 779 7.79 0.93 -23.11
C ALA A 779 8.52 -0.39 -22.82
N ILE A 780 8.01 -1.51 -23.35
CA ILE A 780 8.70 -2.81 -23.28
C ILE A 780 10.04 -2.76 -24.01
N THR A 781 10.06 -2.18 -25.21
CA THR A 781 11.29 -2.08 -26.01
C THR A 781 12.38 -1.32 -25.26
N ALA A 782 12.04 -0.20 -24.61
CA ALA A 782 12.94 0.59 -23.79
C ALA A 782 13.38 -0.16 -22.52
N ALA A 783 12.46 -0.84 -21.84
CA ALA A 783 12.74 -1.59 -20.61
C ALA A 783 13.66 -2.81 -20.85
N TRP A 784 13.51 -3.52 -21.98
CA TRP A 784 14.21 -4.79 -22.24
C TRP A 784 15.37 -4.69 -23.24
N THR A 785 15.58 -3.56 -23.94
CA THR A 785 16.77 -3.36 -24.77
C THR A 785 17.97 -2.95 -23.89
N PRO A 786 19.13 -3.65 -23.94
CA PRO A 786 20.24 -3.35 -23.05
C PRO A 786 20.98 -2.03 -23.36
N ASP A 787 21.07 -1.13 -22.37
CA ASP A 787 21.94 0.05 -22.42
C ASP A 787 23.42 -0.36 -22.39
N GLN A 788 24.14 -0.13 -23.50
CA GLN A 788 25.57 -0.47 -23.59
C GLN A 788 26.48 0.36 -22.66
N GLN A 789 26.00 1.45 -22.06
CA GLN A 789 26.82 2.37 -21.26
C GLN A 789 26.91 2.01 -19.76
N THR A 790 26.05 1.15 -19.22
CA THR A 790 25.93 0.93 -17.76
C THR A 790 26.77 -0.24 -17.22
N SER A 791 27.28 -1.12 -18.09
CA SER A 791 28.12 -2.26 -17.69
C SER A 791 29.55 -1.85 -17.33
N LYS A 792 29.75 -1.38 -16.09
CA LYS A 792 31.08 -1.09 -15.51
C LYS A 792 31.97 -2.34 -15.39
N HIS A 793 31.37 -3.54 -15.43
CA HIS A 793 32.04 -4.82 -15.37
C HIS A 793 31.44 -5.81 -16.38
N GLN A 794 32.12 -6.01 -17.51
CA GLN A 794 31.85 -7.12 -18.41
C GLN A 794 32.42 -8.42 -17.81
N TYR A 795 31.66 -9.05 -16.91
CA TYR A 795 31.95 -10.43 -16.51
C TYR A 795 31.66 -11.35 -17.70
N PRO A 796 32.56 -12.30 -18.04
CA PRO A 796 32.22 -13.31 -19.03
C PRO A 796 31.04 -14.12 -18.52
N VAL A 797 29.98 -14.24 -19.33
CA VAL A 797 28.84 -15.11 -19.04
C VAL A 797 29.39 -16.47 -18.63
N PRO A 798 29.02 -17.01 -17.45
CA PRO A 798 29.53 -18.30 -17.00
C PRO A 798 29.22 -19.35 -18.06
N LYS A 799 30.25 -19.83 -18.77
CA LYS A 799 30.09 -20.95 -19.68
C LYS A 799 29.57 -22.11 -18.84
N LEU A 800 28.33 -22.55 -19.08
CA LEU A 800 27.85 -23.82 -18.52
C LEU A 800 28.80 -24.91 -18.99
N ALA A 801 29.70 -25.32 -18.10
CA ALA A 801 30.62 -26.40 -18.39
C ALA A 801 29.80 -27.69 -18.56
N PRO A 802 29.94 -28.43 -19.68
CA PRO A 802 29.31 -29.73 -19.79
C PRO A 802 29.74 -30.60 -18.61
N GLY A 803 28.76 -31.14 -17.89
CA GLY A 803 28.92 -31.61 -16.50
C GLY A 803 30.11 -32.55 -16.30
N ARG A 804 31.19 -32.02 -15.72
CA ARG A 804 32.39 -32.81 -15.42
C ARG A 804 32.16 -33.62 -14.15
N ALA A 805 31.71 -34.86 -14.33
CA ALA A 805 31.58 -35.82 -13.24
C ALA A 805 32.90 -35.93 -12.46
N THR A 806 32.87 -35.53 -11.19
CA THR A 806 33.98 -35.71 -10.24
C THR A 806 33.58 -36.78 -9.23
N PRO A 807 34.43 -37.79 -8.96
CA PRO A 807 34.07 -38.90 -8.09
C PRO A 807 34.10 -38.47 -6.62
N THR A 808 33.01 -38.75 -5.89
CA THR A 808 32.95 -38.57 -4.44
C THR A 808 33.82 -39.62 -3.73
N PRO A 809 34.69 -39.24 -2.79
CA PRO A 809 35.45 -40.19 -1.99
C PRO A 809 34.55 -40.82 -0.91
N LYS A 810 34.67 -42.14 -0.70
CA LYS A 810 33.96 -42.86 0.37
C LYS A 810 34.51 -42.46 1.75
N PRO A 811 33.65 -42.25 2.77
CA PRO A 811 34.11 -42.05 4.14
C PRO A 811 34.51 -43.38 4.79
N THR A 812 35.69 -43.39 5.42
CA THR A 812 36.08 -44.36 6.45
C THR A 812 36.31 -43.59 7.75
N GLY A 813 35.73 -44.06 8.86
CA GLY A 813 35.67 -43.32 10.14
C GLY A 813 36.97 -43.34 10.96
N PRO A 814 36.94 -43.11 12.30
CA PRO A 814 35.78 -42.84 13.16
C PRO A 814 35.76 -41.41 13.75
N ALA A 815 34.69 -41.07 14.46
CA ALA A 815 34.52 -39.76 15.10
C ALA A 815 35.32 -39.60 16.41
N SER A 816 35.86 -38.41 16.64
CA SER A 816 36.27 -37.92 17.97
C SER A 816 35.49 -36.66 18.32
N GLN A 817 34.82 -36.69 19.47
CA GLN A 817 33.94 -35.63 19.96
C GLN A 817 34.68 -34.33 20.31
N LEU A 818 34.01 -33.19 20.18
CA LEU A 818 34.10 -32.12 21.16
C LEU A 818 32.69 -31.55 21.42
N LEU A 819 32.23 -31.65 22.67
CA LEU A 819 30.92 -31.18 23.14
C LEU A 819 30.94 -29.71 23.56
N ARG A 820 29.79 -29.02 23.36
CA ARG A 820 29.13 -28.03 24.26
C ARG A 820 27.97 -27.37 23.48
N LYS A 821 26.85 -26.95 24.09
CA LYS A 821 26.17 -27.37 25.34
C LYS A 821 24.72 -26.84 25.25
N ASP A 822 23.82 -27.49 25.96
CA ASP A 822 22.36 -27.42 25.85
C ASP A 822 21.67 -26.06 26.06
N SER A 823 20.57 -25.84 25.32
CA SER A 823 19.27 -25.28 25.76
C SER A 823 18.29 -25.37 24.56
N SER A 824 17.41 -26.36 24.43
CA SER A 824 16.05 -26.44 25.02
C SER A 824 15.25 -25.12 24.86
N ASP A 825 14.06 -25.08 24.24
CA ASP A 825 13.02 -26.12 24.11
C ASP A 825 12.30 -26.18 22.76
N SER A 826 11.86 -27.39 22.37
CA SER A 826 10.59 -27.57 21.63
C SER A 826 10.04 -28.98 21.87
N LEU A 827 8.92 -29.07 22.60
CA LEU A 827 8.19 -30.31 22.84
C LEU A 827 7.32 -30.66 21.63
N ALA A 828 7.79 -31.61 20.80
CA ALA A 828 6.92 -32.33 19.87
C ALA A 828 7.49 -33.73 19.56
N SER A 829 7.13 -34.74 20.35
CA SER A 829 7.30 -36.14 19.96
C SER A 829 6.37 -37.08 20.73
N HIS A 830 6.07 -38.23 20.12
CA HIS A 830 5.20 -39.32 20.59
C HIS A 830 3.70 -38.99 20.48
N VAL A 831 2.85 -39.85 19.91
CA VAL A 831 2.97 -41.31 19.77
C VAL A 831 2.82 -41.79 18.32
N ASP A 832 3.64 -42.76 17.93
CA ASP A 832 3.46 -43.57 16.73
C ASP A 832 3.64 -45.05 17.12
N ARG A 833 2.66 -45.94 16.82
CA ARG A 833 2.84 -47.41 16.75
C ARG A 833 1.59 -48.24 16.38
N VAL A 834 1.75 -49.04 15.30
CA VAL A 834 1.11 -50.37 15.01
C VAL A 834 -0.43 -50.33 14.76
N ILE A 835 -1.00 -50.85 13.67
CA ILE A 835 -1.06 -52.28 13.26
C ILE A 835 -1.00 -52.46 11.72
N THR A 836 -0.37 -53.56 11.31
CA THR A 836 -0.27 -54.09 9.93
C THR A 836 -1.50 -54.91 9.49
N SER A 837 -1.88 -54.86 8.21
CA SER A 837 -2.41 -56.05 7.52
C SER A 837 -2.23 -56.01 5.99
N THR A 838 -1.52 -57.02 5.49
CA THR A 838 -1.31 -57.42 4.09
C THR A 838 -2.58 -57.70 3.28
N THR A 839 -2.53 -57.46 1.96
CA THR A 839 -2.75 -58.54 0.96
C THR A 839 -1.92 -58.29 -0.31
N THR A 840 -1.38 -59.37 -0.88
CA THR A 840 -0.65 -59.41 -2.15
C THR A 840 -1.48 -60.10 -3.23
N SER A 841 -1.47 -59.60 -4.47
CA SER A 841 -1.74 -60.46 -5.63
C SER A 841 -0.92 -60.01 -6.85
N SER A 842 -0.44 -61.00 -7.61
CA SER A 842 0.45 -60.84 -8.76
C SER A 842 -0.29 -61.13 -10.06
N GLY A 843 -0.13 -60.29 -11.09
CA GLY A 843 -0.70 -60.53 -12.42
C GLY A 843 0.23 -60.03 -13.54
N LYS A 844 0.71 -60.93 -14.40
CA LYS A 844 1.64 -60.61 -15.49
C LYS A 844 0.93 -59.88 -16.64
N ALA A 845 1.47 -58.75 -17.08
CA ALA A 845 1.01 -58.06 -18.28
C ALA A 845 1.63 -58.66 -19.55
N ALA A 846 0.81 -59.07 -20.52
CA ALA A 846 1.26 -59.49 -21.85
C ALA A 846 1.28 -58.30 -22.81
N ALA A 847 2.47 -57.87 -23.23
CA ALA A 847 2.63 -56.74 -24.15
C ALA A 847 2.23 -57.11 -25.59
N ARG A 848 1.05 -56.66 -26.03
CA ARG A 848 0.57 -56.83 -27.41
C ARG A 848 0.84 -55.55 -28.20
N LYS A 849 1.93 -55.52 -28.98
CA LYS A 849 2.25 -54.40 -29.89
C LYS A 849 1.08 -54.16 -30.85
N ARG A 850 0.52 -52.94 -30.84
CA ARG A 850 -0.32 -52.41 -31.93
C ARG A 850 0.42 -51.25 -32.57
N SER A 851 0.58 -51.32 -33.89
CA SER A 851 1.08 -50.24 -34.71
C SER A 851 0.00 -49.19 -34.93
N THR A 852 0.28 -47.94 -34.59
CA THR A 852 -0.48 -46.77 -35.06
C THR A 852 0.50 -45.78 -35.65
N GLN A 853 0.20 -45.28 -36.85
CA GLN A 853 1.01 -44.30 -37.56
C GLN A 853 1.14 -43.02 -36.71
N GLY A 854 2.35 -42.46 -36.64
CA GLY A 854 2.62 -41.29 -35.83
C GLY A 854 2.05 -40.02 -36.45
N THR A 855 1.03 -39.46 -35.82
CA THR A 855 0.84 -38.00 -35.82
C THR A 855 1.87 -37.39 -34.87
N ALA A 856 2.59 -36.36 -35.30
CA ALA A 856 3.52 -35.63 -34.42
C ALA A 856 2.77 -35.08 -33.19
N PRO A 857 3.40 -35.08 -31.99
CA PRO A 857 2.79 -34.51 -30.80
C PRO A 857 2.59 -33.00 -30.99
N VAL A 858 1.40 -32.49 -30.67
CA VAL A 858 1.08 -31.07 -30.77
C VAL A 858 1.78 -30.30 -29.62
N PRO A 859 2.54 -29.23 -29.89
CA PRO A 859 3.17 -28.42 -28.84
C PRO A 859 2.14 -27.79 -27.90
N THR A 860 2.47 -27.73 -26.60
CA THR A 860 1.63 -27.15 -25.52
C THR A 860 2.42 -26.10 -24.73
N SER A 861 1.79 -25.26 -23.90
CA SER A 861 2.57 -24.35 -23.03
C SER A 861 3.54 -25.12 -22.11
N ASN A 862 3.16 -26.33 -21.67
CA ASN A 862 4.04 -27.19 -20.89
C ASN A 862 5.25 -27.75 -21.67
N THR A 863 5.28 -27.70 -23.00
CA THR A 863 6.51 -28.02 -23.75
C THR A 863 7.43 -26.80 -23.85
N LEU A 864 6.87 -25.59 -23.96
CA LEU A 864 7.64 -24.34 -23.96
C LEU A 864 8.29 -24.05 -22.58
N ALA A 865 7.64 -24.41 -21.47
CA ALA A 865 8.13 -24.12 -20.12
C ALA A 865 9.12 -25.14 -19.50
N LYS A 866 9.41 -26.29 -20.15
CA LYS A 866 10.02 -27.47 -19.46
C LYS A 866 11.49 -27.78 -19.71
N SER A 867 12.24 -26.96 -20.44
CA SER A 867 13.64 -27.25 -20.80
C SER A 867 14.64 -27.27 -19.61
N ALA A 868 14.20 -26.92 -18.39
CA ALA A 868 15.03 -26.84 -17.18
C ALA A 868 14.99 -28.08 -16.24
N SER A 869 14.59 -29.28 -16.70
CA SER A 869 14.58 -30.49 -15.85
C SER A 869 15.19 -31.74 -16.51
N THR A 870 16.13 -32.37 -15.80
CA THR A 870 16.88 -33.54 -16.25
C THR A 870 16.00 -34.81 -16.23
N PRO A 871 15.91 -35.59 -17.32
CA PRO A 871 15.16 -36.84 -17.30
C PRO A 871 15.97 -37.98 -16.66
N SER A 872 15.35 -38.69 -15.72
CA SER A 872 15.85 -39.96 -15.19
C SER A 872 15.65 -41.07 -16.23
N VAL A 873 16.73 -41.68 -16.72
CA VAL A 873 16.67 -42.77 -17.72
C VAL A 873 16.88 -44.12 -17.03
N GLU A 874 15.91 -45.03 -17.17
CA GLU A 874 16.07 -46.44 -16.80
C GLU A 874 17.05 -47.13 -17.75
N SER A 875 18.04 -47.84 -17.18
CA SER A 875 19.08 -48.52 -17.95
C SER A 875 18.63 -49.90 -18.44
N THR A 876 18.68 -50.12 -19.76
CA THR A 876 18.87 -51.47 -20.33
C THR A 876 20.09 -51.49 -21.24
N SER A 877 20.94 -52.49 -21.03
CA SER A 877 22.27 -52.63 -21.63
C SER A 877 22.26 -53.45 -22.91
N LEU A 878 23.30 -53.29 -23.75
CA LEU A 878 24.14 -54.34 -24.37
C LEU A 878 25.27 -53.65 -25.23
N PRO A 879 26.34 -54.36 -25.66
CA PRO A 879 27.70 -53.80 -25.58
C PRO A 879 28.37 -53.37 -26.92
N ILE A 880 29.48 -52.66 -26.79
CA ILE A 880 30.36 -52.18 -27.87
C ILE A 880 31.57 -53.11 -28.09
N ARG A 881 31.91 -53.40 -29.36
CA ARG A 881 33.27 -53.69 -29.85
C ARG A 881 33.28 -53.78 -31.40
N ALA A 882 34.34 -53.49 -32.17
CA ALA A 882 35.33 -52.39 -32.18
C ALA A 882 36.13 -52.47 -33.51
N LYS A 883 36.83 -51.37 -33.87
CA LYS A 883 37.99 -51.27 -34.80
C LYS A 883 37.81 -51.30 -36.35
N ALA A 884 38.28 -50.19 -36.93
CA ALA A 884 39.41 -50.05 -37.88
C ALA A 884 39.19 -50.18 -39.42
N ASP A 885 39.98 -49.34 -40.12
CA ASP A 885 40.43 -49.37 -41.54
C ASP A 885 39.32 -49.21 -42.63
N SER A 886 39.54 -48.62 -43.81
CA SER A 886 40.61 -47.75 -44.38
C SER A 886 40.12 -47.09 -45.70
N GLU A 887 40.87 -46.09 -46.20
CA GLU A 887 41.05 -45.71 -47.63
C GLU A 887 39.89 -45.10 -48.49
N THR A 888 40.24 -43.99 -49.19
CA THR A 888 39.96 -43.58 -50.62
C THR A 888 38.54 -43.68 -51.20
N GLU A 889 37.95 -42.81 -52.04
CA GLU A 889 38.35 -41.68 -52.94
C GLU A 889 37.02 -41.03 -53.49
N SER A 890 36.90 -40.01 -54.36
CA SER A 890 37.81 -39.09 -55.09
C SER A 890 37.07 -37.80 -55.54
N ASP A 891 37.73 -36.64 -55.49
CA ASP A 891 37.85 -35.56 -56.50
C ASP A 891 36.66 -34.99 -57.33
N LEU A 892 36.44 -33.66 -57.25
CA LEU A 892 36.76 -32.58 -58.23
C LEU A 892 35.71 -32.40 -59.37
N SER A 893 35.52 -31.28 -60.08
CA SER A 893 36.33 -30.07 -60.35
C SER A 893 35.41 -28.88 -60.77
N SER A 894 35.58 -27.64 -60.27
CA SER A 894 36.23 -26.49 -60.97
C SER A 894 35.38 -25.72 -62.03
N PRO A 895 35.78 -24.51 -62.52
CA PRO A 895 36.26 -23.32 -61.81
C PRO A 895 35.60 -21.98 -62.29
N SER A 896 36.07 -20.86 -61.72
CA SER A 896 35.78 -19.45 -62.06
C SER A 896 36.58 -18.96 -63.31
N PRO A 897 36.69 -17.66 -63.71
CA PRO A 897 36.80 -16.40 -62.94
C PRO A 897 35.49 -15.55 -63.05
N SER A 898 35.37 -14.20 -63.04
CA SER A 898 36.23 -12.99 -62.94
C SER A 898 35.33 -11.75 -62.65
N ALA A 899 35.77 -10.55 -62.24
CA ALA A 899 36.87 -10.01 -61.39
C ALA A 899 36.92 -8.46 -61.53
N SER A 900 36.57 -7.70 -60.49
CA SER A 900 37.03 -6.31 -60.15
C SER A 900 36.28 -5.83 -58.90
N ALA A 901 36.84 -5.82 -57.69
CA ALA A 901 37.64 -4.73 -57.08
C ALA A 901 36.86 -3.38 -57.08
N GLN A 902 36.55 -2.69 -55.98
CA GLN A 902 37.13 -2.53 -54.62
C GLN A 902 36.00 -2.64 -53.54
N GLU A 903 36.16 -2.59 -52.21
CA GLU A 903 37.24 -2.16 -51.32
C GLU A 903 37.08 -2.84 -49.94
N THR A 904 38.14 -2.98 -49.13
CA THR A 904 38.08 -3.71 -47.85
C THR A 904 37.73 -2.81 -46.65
N SER A 905 36.55 -3.00 -46.06
CA SER A 905 36.22 -2.50 -44.71
C SER A 905 36.26 -3.63 -43.68
N ALA A 906 36.95 -3.40 -42.55
CA ALA A 906 36.92 -4.29 -41.39
C ALA A 906 35.48 -4.47 -40.84
N PRO A 907 35.15 -5.59 -40.15
CA PRO A 907 33.79 -5.84 -39.70
C PRO A 907 33.32 -4.74 -38.73
N SER A 908 32.20 -4.12 -39.07
CA SER A 908 31.55 -3.11 -38.24
C SER A 908 31.11 -3.68 -36.89
N ALA A 909 31.02 -2.79 -35.89
CA ALA A 909 30.58 -3.12 -34.53
C ALA A 909 29.28 -3.95 -34.48
N SER A 910 29.18 -4.79 -33.45
CA SER A 910 28.00 -5.64 -33.20
C SER A 910 26.73 -4.80 -33.14
N ALA A 911 25.81 -5.05 -34.06
CA ALA A 911 24.49 -4.45 -34.03
C ALA A 911 23.76 -4.86 -32.74
N THR A 912 23.29 -3.88 -31.98
CA THR A 912 22.41 -4.10 -30.83
C THR A 912 21.07 -4.65 -31.31
N THR A 913 20.75 -5.90 -30.96
CA THR A 913 19.44 -6.49 -31.22
C THR A 913 18.39 -5.82 -30.34
N THR A 914 17.58 -4.93 -30.93
CA THR A 914 16.44 -4.31 -30.24
C THR A 914 15.41 -5.37 -29.85
N VAL A 915 15.03 -5.43 -28.57
CA VAL A 915 14.05 -6.40 -28.07
C VAL A 915 12.65 -5.80 -28.27
N LYS A 916 11.82 -6.41 -29.13
CA LYS A 916 10.43 -5.99 -29.35
C LYS A 916 9.45 -7.00 -28.74
N PRO A 917 8.31 -6.56 -28.17
CA PRO A 917 7.30 -7.48 -27.68
C PRO A 917 6.63 -8.28 -28.80
N ILE A 918 6.25 -9.51 -28.47
CA ILE A 918 5.42 -10.36 -29.32
C ILE A 918 3.94 -10.11 -28.98
N PHE A 919 3.12 -9.81 -29.98
CA PHE A 919 1.67 -9.68 -29.80
C PHE A 919 1.02 -11.07 -29.74
N ILE A 920 0.44 -11.41 -28.59
CA ILE A 920 -0.17 -12.72 -28.34
C ILE A 920 -1.65 -12.60 -27.96
N ARG A 921 -2.37 -13.71 -28.11
CA ARG A 921 -3.64 -13.92 -27.41
C ARG A 921 -3.44 -15.00 -26.36
N GLU A 922 -4.36 -15.12 -25.42
CA GLU A 922 -4.31 -16.19 -24.43
C GLU A 922 -5.58 -17.05 -24.41
N GLY A 923 -5.42 -18.26 -23.87
CA GLY A 923 -6.52 -19.21 -23.72
C GLY A 923 -7.37 -19.00 -22.47
N GLY A 924 -6.94 -18.11 -21.56
CA GLY A 924 -7.65 -17.72 -20.34
C GLY A 924 -8.79 -16.73 -20.59
N SER A 925 -9.40 -16.27 -19.50
CA SER A 925 -10.53 -15.34 -19.46
C SER A 925 -10.36 -14.43 -18.25
N ILE A 926 -10.63 -13.13 -18.40
CA ILE A 926 -10.76 -12.17 -17.30
C ILE A 926 -12.17 -11.59 -17.44
N PRO A 927 -13.11 -11.82 -16.51
CA PRO A 927 -14.50 -11.35 -16.66
C PRO A 927 -14.60 -9.83 -16.85
N THR A 928 -13.79 -9.11 -16.09
CA THR A 928 -13.94 -7.67 -15.86
C THR A 928 -13.45 -6.80 -17.03
N ILE A 929 -12.50 -7.25 -17.85
CA ILE A 929 -11.90 -6.41 -18.92
C ILE A 929 -12.95 -5.94 -19.95
N ARG A 930 -13.81 -6.84 -20.41
CA ARG A 930 -14.82 -6.52 -21.43
C ARG A 930 -15.97 -5.71 -20.86
N PHE A 931 -16.25 -5.86 -19.57
CA PHE A 931 -17.20 -5.01 -18.85
C PHE A 931 -16.67 -3.57 -18.75
N LEU A 932 -15.41 -3.37 -18.33
CA LEU A 932 -14.82 -2.03 -18.20
C LEU A 932 -14.79 -1.28 -19.54
N GLU A 933 -14.41 -1.94 -20.65
CA GLU A 933 -14.49 -1.34 -21.99
C GLU A 933 -15.92 -0.88 -22.35
N LYS A 934 -16.93 -1.74 -22.12
CA LYS A 934 -18.34 -1.44 -22.41
C LYS A 934 -18.85 -0.29 -21.53
N GLU A 935 -18.46 -0.25 -20.26
CA GLU A 935 -18.97 0.71 -19.27
C GLU A 935 -18.32 2.10 -19.40
N PHE A 936 -17.01 2.17 -19.66
CA PHE A 936 -16.29 3.44 -19.80
C PHE A 936 -16.13 3.92 -21.25
N SER A 937 -16.41 3.08 -22.25
CA SER A 937 -16.17 3.37 -23.68
C SER A 937 -14.71 3.71 -24.00
N ALA A 938 -13.78 3.09 -23.27
CA ALA A 938 -12.33 3.28 -23.40
C ALA A 938 -11.64 2.00 -23.91
N PRO A 939 -10.59 2.08 -24.74
CA PRO A 939 -9.79 0.93 -25.14
C PRO A 939 -9.03 0.32 -23.95
N ALA A 940 -9.00 -1.02 -23.88
CA ALA A 940 -8.20 -1.76 -22.92
C ALA A 940 -6.91 -2.35 -23.52
N ALA A 941 -5.90 -2.56 -22.68
CA ALA A 941 -4.72 -3.37 -22.98
C ALA A 941 -4.31 -4.22 -21.75
N ASN A 942 -3.76 -5.41 -21.97
CA ASN A 942 -3.26 -6.29 -20.91
C ASN A 942 -1.73 -6.48 -21.07
N LEU A 943 -0.98 -6.20 -20.00
CA LEU A 943 0.48 -6.32 -19.94
C LEU A 943 0.90 -7.61 -19.20
N PRO A 944 1.48 -8.58 -19.93
CA PRO A 944 2.10 -9.75 -19.33
C PRO A 944 3.31 -9.41 -18.43
N CYS A 945 3.15 -9.60 -17.11
CA CYS A 945 4.22 -9.36 -16.14
C CYS A 945 4.98 -10.64 -15.75
N GLY A 946 4.28 -11.78 -15.64
CA GLY A 946 4.89 -13.07 -15.27
C GLY A 946 5.44 -13.85 -16.47
N GLN A 947 6.32 -14.82 -16.19
CA GLN A 947 6.91 -15.73 -17.18
C GLN A 947 6.10 -17.03 -17.34
N ALA A 948 6.31 -17.79 -18.42
CA ALA A 948 5.60 -19.07 -18.64
C ALA A 948 5.85 -20.10 -17.51
N SER A 949 7.02 -20.07 -16.86
CA SER A 949 7.39 -20.98 -15.77
C SER A 949 7.15 -20.42 -14.35
N ASP A 950 6.36 -19.35 -14.22
CA ASP A 950 6.05 -18.73 -12.92
C ASP A 950 4.99 -19.49 -12.10
N ASN A 951 4.30 -20.47 -12.71
CA ASN A 951 3.35 -21.38 -12.03
C ASN A 951 2.19 -20.67 -11.31
N ALA A 952 1.61 -19.65 -11.94
CA ALA A 952 0.36 -19.02 -11.50
C ALA A 952 -0.72 -20.07 -11.18
N HIS A 953 -1.49 -19.81 -10.11
CA HIS A 953 -2.44 -20.72 -9.45
C HIS A 953 -1.87 -22.07 -8.93
N LEU A 954 -0.69 -22.50 -9.36
CA LEU A 954 -0.11 -23.81 -9.05
C LEU A 954 0.83 -23.76 -7.82
N ASP A 955 1.42 -24.91 -7.50
CA ASP A 955 2.39 -25.04 -6.40
C ASP A 955 3.77 -24.46 -6.81
N ASN A 956 4.41 -23.71 -5.91
CA ASN A 956 5.63 -22.94 -6.18
C ASN A 956 5.45 -21.79 -7.18
N GLU A 957 4.32 -21.10 -7.08
CA GLU A 957 4.16 -19.80 -7.72
C GLU A 957 5.32 -18.87 -7.35
N ARG A 958 5.85 -18.19 -8.37
CA ARG A 958 7.00 -17.31 -8.28
C ARG A 958 6.89 -16.16 -9.27
N MET A 959 7.68 -15.12 -9.08
CA MET A 959 7.89 -14.07 -10.07
C MET A 959 9.38 -13.74 -10.14
N ARG A 960 9.95 -13.59 -11.34
CA ARG A 960 11.33 -13.12 -11.50
C ARG A 960 11.45 -11.67 -11.02
N VAL A 961 12.47 -11.39 -10.20
CA VAL A 961 12.71 -10.04 -9.63
C VAL A 961 12.90 -9.00 -10.74
N GLU A 962 13.62 -9.37 -11.80
CA GLU A 962 13.84 -8.53 -12.98
C GLU A 962 12.52 -8.18 -13.68
N ASN A 963 11.61 -9.15 -13.85
CA ASN A 963 10.28 -8.89 -14.41
C ASN A 963 9.50 -7.89 -13.56
N LEU A 964 9.48 -8.04 -12.23
CA LEU A 964 8.78 -7.10 -11.34
C LEU A 964 9.32 -5.66 -11.49
N TYR A 965 10.64 -5.50 -11.61
CA TYR A 965 11.28 -4.20 -11.76
C TYR A 965 11.04 -3.61 -13.16
N LYS A 966 11.13 -4.43 -14.22
CA LYS A 966 10.82 -4.02 -15.60
C LYS A 966 9.35 -3.68 -15.79
N SER A 967 8.42 -4.37 -15.13
CA SER A 967 7.01 -3.98 -15.12
C SER A 967 6.82 -2.58 -14.53
N ARG A 968 7.48 -2.25 -13.41
CA ARG A 968 7.47 -0.88 -12.84
C ARG A 968 8.02 0.17 -13.81
N GLU A 969 9.12 -0.13 -14.50
CA GLU A 969 9.69 0.75 -15.55
C GLU A 969 8.69 0.96 -16.71
N ILE A 970 8.03 -0.12 -17.18
CA ILE A 970 7.03 -0.08 -18.26
C ILE A 970 5.82 0.77 -17.85
N PHE A 971 5.23 0.54 -16.67
CA PHE A 971 4.12 1.35 -16.16
C PHE A 971 4.53 2.83 -16.01
N ARG A 972 5.75 3.10 -15.54
CA ARG A 972 6.27 4.46 -15.40
C ARG A 972 6.40 5.15 -16.76
N TYR A 973 6.83 4.43 -17.80
CA TYR A 973 6.86 4.97 -19.16
C TYR A 973 5.45 5.26 -19.69
N VAL A 974 4.50 4.32 -19.54
CA VAL A 974 3.13 4.46 -20.05
C VAL A 974 2.39 5.61 -19.38
N PHE A 975 2.44 5.72 -18.05
CA PHE A 975 1.77 6.80 -17.30
C PHE A 975 2.38 8.20 -17.57
N ALA A 976 3.60 8.27 -18.10
CA ALA A 976 4.24 9.54 -18.50
C ALA A 976 3.94 9.94 -19.95
N HIS A 977 3.94 8.97 -20.89
CA HIS A 977 3.98 9.24 -22.34
C HIS A 977 2.70 8.86 -23.11
N LEU A 978 1.73 8.15 -22.52
CA LEU A 978 0.51 7.75 -23.27
C LEU A 978 -0.28 8.96 -23.78
N VAL A 979 -0.23 10.08 -23.06
CA VAL A 979 -0.84 11.36 -23.45
C VAL A 979 -0.14 12.09 -24.60
N ASP A 980 1.06 11.67 -25.02
CA ASP A 980 1.78 12.30 -26.14
C ASP A 980 1.28 11.84 -27.52
N LYS A 981 0.36 10.85 -27.57
CA LYS A 981 -0.13 10.24 -28.82
C LYS A 981 -1.59 10.54 -29.16
N THR A 982 -2.25 11.40 -28.37
CA THR A 982 -3.64 11.87 -28.60
C THR A 982 -3.71 13.18 -29.37
#